data_AF-A0A6A6WX59-F1
#
_entry.id   AF-A0A6A6WX59-F1
#
_cell.length_a   1.000
_cell.length_b   1.000
_cell.length_c   1.000
_cell.angle_alpha   90.00
_cell.angle_beta   90.00
_cell.angle_gamma   90.00
#
_symmetry.space_group_name_H-M   'P 1'
#
loop_
_entity.id
_entity.type
_entity.pdbx_description
1 polymer ?
#
loop_
_entity_poly.entity_id
_entity_poly.type
_entity_poly.pdbx_seq_one_letter_code
_entity_poly.pdbx_strand_id
1 'polypeptide(L)'
;MNLLARVLELGLDFKASPEVNQKPCPIPTTKTFTSLPSHGITFEELLHRFGEIAEKSTNWASPRFLGFPDAGNALPAIGAAIIVPLLNQNLANQDICSPSATFVEMEVVHWLRQILGYSVAPEYSSVQELGGALTLGGTLSNTVALMAAREKSFPGSRLYGLPVQPQSICVLVPEIIEHYSIRSAMAWLGIGEKQVVRVPVDEHFRIRLDGLARCIDNERTNGRRIIACVAYAGDSRTMCVDNFRSIGACLRDKNVWFHVDACHGFQLAFSHSHRHKLEGIDMADSITIDPHKVLWTPSTCSLVLFKNPEDLTSVSTDSDLILRTQWSLGQITPFVGSKAFDALKLWSTLKYFGSSNIGRLVDLRIEMTQAIQCLIIQAPDLLLLNKTDINSCIFQFIPSQCQTRRISVSDLEKINKVNQCIKSKIIEAGKVYVHGFMLKSCPHPMLPDLQATYVLRTLNGNALTTVSHVQSLLDDIVALGRDSLLDMQYLVFPDRPPITKLPVFHKLRAALEIFFSDVKHVSLIYGSSNCENNSLLSDVDLMCFAEDKFCTEGNISRLKHLFECIMREEGVLLDNEIPFERKILVSFSFATVAANTRCQLQSGRVVTIPRTREFLNSDTMLTRLVFNVLTVPSIPSSGSLQCIEECRHAAEISLIDIANQLAERELASPQEFIKTVHGDGVRSGEDYLGYKYRPNVLAYLRNLWARRATNNPK
;
A
#
# COMPACT_ATOMS: atom_id res chain seq x y z
N MET A 1 47.98 9.67 1.37
CA MET A 1 47.77 8.20 1.37
C MET A 1 47.23 7.67 2.70
N ASN A 2 47.88 7.89 3.86
CA ASN A 2 47.37 7.45 5.17
C ASN A 2 45.93 7.94 5.46
N LEU A 3 45.66 9.22 5.19
CA LEU A 3 44.31 9.81 5.35
C LEU A 3 43.23 9.11 4.50
N LEU A 4 43.55 8.73 3.26
CA LEU A 4 42.64 7.99 2.39
C LEU A 4 42.36 6.59 2.92
N ALA A 5 43.38 5.90 3.45
CA ALA A 5 43.21 4.59 4.07
C ALA A 5 42.21 4.63 5.23
N ARG A 6 42.28 5.66 6.09
CA ARG A 6 41.32 5.86 7.19
C ARG A 6 39.89 6.11 6.71
N VAL A 7 39.70 6.82 5.58
CA VAL A 7 38.36 6.97 4.97
C VAL A 7 37.84 5.62 4.47
N LEU A 8 38.71 4.83 3.84
CA LEU A 8 38.34 3.50 3.35
C LEU A 8 37.97 2.57 4.51
N GLU A 9 38.75 2.55 5.59
CA GLU A 9 38.45 1.81 6.81
C GLU A 9 37.08 2.17 7.38
N LEU A 10 36.77 3.47 7.51
CA LEU A 10 35.46 3.94 7.97
C LEU A 10 34.30 3.41 7.10
N GLY A 11 34.47 3.43 5.77
CA GLY A 11 33.47 2.92 4.84
C GLY A 11 33.32 1.38 4.91
N LEU A 12 34.42 0.66 5.11
CA LEU A 12 34.42 -0.79 5.29
C LEU A 12 33.72 -1.19 6.59
N ASP A 13 34.03 -0.51 7.70
CA ASP A 13 33.39 -0.74 9.01
C ASP A 13 31.87 -0.52 8.93
N PHE A 14 31.44 0.57 8.27
CA PHE A 14 30.02 0.83 8.02
C PHE A 14 29.36 -0.32 7.27
N LYS A 15 29.99 -0.80 6.19
CA LYS A 15 29.42 -1.85 5.33
C LYS A 15 29.43 -3.24 5.99
N ALA A 16 30.42 -3.51 6.83
CA ALA A 16 30.55 -4.76 7.59
C ALA A 16 29.58 -4.85 8.77
N SER A 17 29.00 -3.72 9.19
CA SER A 17 28.00 -3.69 10.26
C SER A 17 26.78 -4.57 9.93
N PRO A 18 26.28 -5.38 10.87
CA PRO A 18 25.07 -6.17 10.66
C PRO A 18 23.80 -5.31 10.76
N GLU A 19 23.88 -4.10 11.32
CA GLU A 19 22.73 -3.24 11.57
C GLU A 19 22.28 -2.51 10.31
N VAL A 20 20.95 -2.37 10.14
CA VAL A 20 20.36 -1.57 9.06
C VAL A 20 20.58 -0.08 9.32
N ASN A 21 20.31 0.38 10.54
CA ASN A 21 20.62 1.74 10.99
C ASN A 21 21.42 1.65 12.28
N GLN A 22 22.61 2.25 12.32
CA GLN A 22 23.44 2.27 13.54
C GLN A 22 22.80 3.14 14.63
N LYS A 23 22.18 4.25 14.24
CA LYS A 23 21.34 5.08 15.10
C LYS A 23 19.99 5.31 14.40
N PRO A 24 18.89 4.67 14.84
CA PRO A 24 17.56 4.98 14.35
C PRO A 24 17.30 6.47 14.56
N CYS A 25 17.12 7.22 13.48
CA CYS A 25 16.82 8.64 13.56
C CYS A 25 15.30 8.81 13.48
N PRO A 26 14.66 9.48 14.47
CA PRO A 26 13.25 9.82 14.33
C PRO A 26 13.05 10.64 13.06
N ILE A 27 11.88 10.51 12.44
CA ILE A 27 11.53 11.24 11.22
C ILE A 27 11.78 12.73 11.48
N PRO A 28 12.74 13.38 10.79
CA PRO A 28 13.05 14.78 11.06
C PRO A 28 11.83 15.63 10.73
N THR A 29 11.30 16.36 11.71
CA THR A 29 10.18 17.31 11.50
C THR A 29 10.67 18.64 10.97
N THR A 30 11.93 18.99 11.25
CA THR A 30 12.63 20.15 10.69
C THR A 30 14.09 19.80 10.42
N LYS A 31 14.65 20.38 9.36
CA LYS A 31 16.08 20.28 9.04
C LYS A 31 16.67 21.67 8.99
N THR A 32 17.63 21.94 9.86
CA THR A 32 18.42 23.16 9.85
C THR A 32 19.67 22.94 9.00
N PHE A 33 20.03 23.95 8.20
CA PHE A 33 21.25 23.94 7.39
C PHE A 33 22.17 25.06 7.88
N THR A 34 23.46 24.79 7.92
CA THR A 34 24.48 25.81 8.18
C THR A 34 24.83 26.54 6.89
N SER A 35 25.36 27.76 7.00
CA SER A 35 25.93 28.47 5.84
C SER A 35 27.16 27.74 5.29
N LEU A 36 27.52 28.02 4.03
CA LEU A 36 28.79 27.61 3.47
C LEU A 36 29.92 28.18 4.35
N PRO A 37 30.87 27.36 4.84
CA PRO A 37 31.88 27.84 5.75
C PRO A 37 32.87 28.76 5.01
N SER A 38 33.28 29.86 5.66
CA SER A 38 34.28 30.78 5.13
C SER A 38 35.71 30.23 5.20
N HIS A 39 35.95 29.23 6.05
CA HIS A 39 37.22 28.56 6.24
C HIS A 39 37.03 27.04 6.22
N GLY A 40 38.02 26.32 5.67
CA GLY A 40 38.02 24.85 5.71
C GLY A 40 38.24 24.30 7.11
N ILE A 41 37.80 23.06 7.34
CA ILE A 41 38.08 22.29 8.56
C ILE A 41 39.32 21.41 8.36
N THR A 42 39.90 20.95 9.46
CA THR A 42 40.98 19.96 9.44
C THR A 42 40.48 18.60 8.91
N PHE A 43 41.40 17.75 8.46
CA PHE A 43 41.03 16.42 8.02
C PHE A 43 40.47 15.55 9.16
N GLU A 44 40.95 15.72 10.39
CA GLU A 44 40.42 14.99 11.56
C GLU A 44 38.96 15.37 11.82
N GLU A 45 38.64 16.66 11.78
CA GLU A 45 37.27 17.13 11.88
C GLU A 45 36.41 16.60 10.72
N LEU A 46 36.94 16.57 9.50
CA LEU A 46 36.23 16.02 8.33
C LEU A 46 35.97 14.51 8.48
N LEU A 47 36.94 13.74 8.97
CA LEU A 47 36.76 12.31 9.20
C LEU A 47 35.72 12.05 10.30
N HIS A 48 35.70 12.87 11.35
CA HIS A 48 34.64 12.85 12.35
C HIS A 48 33.26 13.12 11.71
N ARG A 49 33.17 14.12 10.81
CA ARG A 49 31.92 14.38 10.05
C ARG A 49 31.52 13.21 9.15
N PHE A 50 32.47 12.53 8.51
CA PHE A 50 32.17 11.30 7.75
C PHE A 50 31.60 10.21 8.65
N GLY A 51 32.12 10.05 9.86
CA GLY A 51 31.57 9.15 10.88
C GLY A 51 30.12 9.49 11.23
N GLU A 52 29.83 10.75 11.53
CA GLU A 52 28.45 11.20 11.82
C GLU A 52 27.49 10.97 10.65
N ILE A 53 27.97 11.10 9.40
CA ILE A 53 27.18 10.81 8.20
C ILE A 53 26.93 9.31 8.08
N ALA A 54 27.95 8.47 8.28
CA ALA A 54 27.83 7.01 8.22
C ALA A 54 26.87 6.48 9.28
N GLU A 55 26.95 6.95 10.53
CA GLU A 55 26.06 6.53 11.62
C GLU A 55 24.57 6.80 11.34
N LYS A 56 24.29 7.88 10.58
CA LYS A 56 22.93 8.30 10.19
C LYS A 56 22.50 7.78 8.81
N SER A 57 23.36 7.00 8.15
CA SER A 57 23.07 6.40 6.85
C SER A 57 22.47 5.01 7.03
N THR A 58 21.56 4.64 6.12
CA THR A 58 21.02 3.27 6.08
C THR A 58 22.01 2.34 5.41
N ASN A 59 22.40 1.27 6.09
CA ASN A 59 23.30 0.26 5.58
C ASN A 59 22.52 -0.80 4.77
N TRP A 60 22.57 -0.68 3.45
CA TRP A 60 21.94 -1.62 2.54
C TRP A 60 22.63 -2.99 2.54
N ALA A 61 23.88 -3.08 3.01
CA ALA A 61 24.63 -4.33 3.09
C ALA A 61 24.22 -5.22 4.27
N SER A 62 23.43 -4.71 5.22
CA SER A 62 22.87 -5.51 6.30
C SER A 62 22.03 -6.67 5.72
N PRO A 63 22.18 -7.90 6.23
CA PRO A 63 21.35 -9.03 5.81
C PRO A 63 19.87 -8.89 6.20
N ARG A 64 19.55 -7.89 7.05
CA ARG A 64 18.18 -7.53 7.48
C ARG A 64 17.57 -6.41 6.62
N PHE A 65 18.25 -5.99 5.56
CA PHE A 65 17.74 -5.00 4.62
C PHE A 65 17.11 -5.67 3.39
N LEU A 66 15.78 -5.72 3.34
CA LEU A 66 14.98 -6.42 2.32
C LEU A 66 14.13 -5.46 1.47
N GLY A 67 14.52 -4.19 1.40
CA GLY A 67 13.71 -3.14 0.77
C GLY A 67 14.00 -2.90 -0.71
N PHE A 68 15.26 -3.04 -1.09
CA PHE A 68 15.80 -2.60 -2.38
C PHE A 68 16.59 -3.70 -3.10
N PRO A 69 16.86 -3.53 -4.40
CA PRO A 69 17.23 -4.62 -5.29
C PRO A 69 18.60 -5.25 -5.02
N ASP A 70 19.59 -4.48 -4.55
CA ASP A 70 20.93 -4.94 -4.22
C ASP A 70 21.62 -3.91 -3.29
N ALA A 71 22.69 -4.35 -2.62
CA ALA A 71 23.51 -3.59 -1.69
C ALA A 71 24.83 -3.06 -2.30
N GLY A 72 25.13 -3.42 -3.55
CA GLY A 72 26.37 -3.00 -4.21
C GLY A 72 27.61 -3.61 -3.55
N ASN A 73 27.54 -4.91 -3.23
CA ASN A 73 28.52 -5.61 -2.38
C ASN A 73 29.62 -6.37 -3.16
N ALA A 74 29.70 -6.26 -4.49
CA ALA A 74 30.77 -6.91 -5.23
C ALA A 74 32.12 -6.25 -4.91
N LEU A 75 32.96 -6.94 -4.14
CA LEU A 75 34.34 -6.51 -3.86
C LEU A 75 35.14 -6.07 -5.11
N PRO A 76 35.14 -6.81 -6.25
CA PRO A 76 35.83 -6.35 -7.45
C PRO A 76 35.26 -5.02 -7.98
N ALA A 77 33.95 -4.80 -7.87
CA ALA A 77 33.31 -3.56 -8.30
C ALA A 77 33.60 -2.39 -7.37
N ILE A 78 33.68 -2.63 -6.06
CA ILE A 78 34.05 -1.63 -5.05
C ILE A 78 35.51 -1.21 -5.24
N GLY A 79 36.42 -2.17 -5.45
CA GLY A 79 37.81 -1.88 -5.79
C GLY A 79 37.91 -1.05 -7.07
N ALA A 80 37.18 -1.42 -8.11
CA ALA A 80 37.09 -0.63 -9.33
C ALA A 80 36.51 0.78 -9.08
N ALA A 81 35.49 0.93 -8.23
CA ALA A 81 34.91 2.22 -7.89
C ALA A 81 35.90 3.15 -7.16
N ILE A 82 36.90 2.60 -6.46
CA ILE A 82 38.02 3.37 -5.89
C ILE A 82 39.03 3.73 -6.98
N ILE A 83 39.31 2.81 -7.92
CA ILE A 83 40.28 3.01 -9.01
C ILE A 83 39.79 4.06 -10.03
N VAL A 84 38.50 4.08 -10.37
CA VAL A 84 37.91 4.99 -11.37
C VAL A 84 38.29 6.46 -11.12
N PRO A 85 38.03 7.07 -9.94
CA PRO A 85 38.42 8.45 -9.67
C PRO A 85 39.93 8.66 -9.57
N LEU A 86 40.72 7.62 -9.25
CA LEU A 86 42.18 7.71 -9.24
C LEU A 86 42.75 7.75 -10.67
N LEU A 87 42.12 7.06 -11.63
CA LEU A 87 42.49 7.11 -13.05
C LEU A 87 41.93 8.35 -13.75
N ASN A 88 40.77 8.86 -13.31
CA ASN A 88 40.13 10.09 -13.80
C ASN A 88 40.04 10.18 -15.34
N GLN A 89 39.64 9.09 -16.00
CA GLN A 89 39.53 9.01 -17.46
C GLN A 89 38.20 9.58 -17.95
N ASN A 90 38.23 10.24 -19.12
CA ASN A 90 37.04 10.78 -19.78
C ASN A 90 36.81 10.07 -21.13
N LEU A 91 35.72 9.32 -21.24
CA LEU A 91 35.36 8.51 -22.40
C LEU A 91 34.81 9.34 -23.58
N ALA A 92 34.89 10.67 -23.50
CA ALA A 92 34.53 11.56 -24.61
C ALA A 92 35.39 11.30 -25.86
N ASN A 93 36.67 10.97 -25.69
CA ASN A 93 37.61 10.68 -26.77
C ASN A 93 38.62 9.59 -26.34
N GLN A 94 38.75 8.54 -27.13
CA GLN A 94 39.60 7.40 -26.79
C GLN A 94 41.10 7.74 -26.87
N ASP A 95 41.59 8.25 -28.00
CA ASP A 95 43.02 8.47 -28.23
C ASP A 95 43.70 9.35 -27.18
N ILE A 96 43.02 10.42 -26.74
CA ILE A 96 43.61 11.44 -25.86
C ILE A 96 43.20 11.23 -24.39
N CYS A 97 41.93 10.90 -24.14
CA CYS A 97 41.36 11.00 -22.80
C CYS A 97 41.07 9.65 -22.13
N SER A 98 41.03 8.56 -22.89
CA SER A 98 40.58 7.25 -22.39
C SER A 98 41.07 6.03 -23.20
N PRO A 99 42.39 5.87 -23.49
CA PRO A 99 42.86 4.90 -24.49
C PRO A 99 42.39 3.46 -24.29
N SER A 100 42.37 2.98 -23.05
CA SER A 100 41.90 1.62 -22.72
C SER A 100 40.46 1.62 -22.21
N ALA A 101 40.00 2.71 -21.59
CA ALA A 101 38.73 2.76 -20.89
C ALA A 101 37.53 2.68 -21.86
N THR A 102 37.65 3.25 -23.06
CA THR A 102 36.65 3.10 -24.12
C THR A 102 36.43 1.63 -24.50
N PHE A 103 37.51 0.89 -24.73
CA PHE A 103 37.41 -0.51 -25.16
C PHE A 103 36.86 -1.42 -24.06
N VAL A 104 37.14 -1.12 -22.79
CA VAL A 104 36.54 -1.83 -21.65
C VAL A 104 35.02 -1.62 -21.62
N GLU A 105 34.53 -0.41 -21.87
CA GLU A 105 33.07 -0.18 -21.96
C GLU A 105 32.46 -0.90 -23.17
N MET A 106 33.12 -0.87 -24.33
CA MET A 106 32.68 -1.61 -25.51
C MET A 106 32.59 -3.12 -25.24
N GLU A 107 33.58 -3.70 -24.56
CA GLU A 107 33.60 -5.13 -24.21
C GLU A 107 32.40 -5.49 -23.31
N VAL A 108 32.07 -4.64 -22.32
CA VAL A 108 30.90 -4.80 -21.46
C VAL A 108 29.60 -4.75 -22.25
N VAL A 109 29.43 -3.76 -23.14
CA VAL A 109 28.22 -3.65 -23.97
C VAL A 109 28.09 -4.86 -24.90
N HIS A 110 29.19 -5.29 -25.52
CA HIS A 110 29.24 -6.47 -26.38
C HIS A 110 28.73 -7.72 -25.64
N TRP A 111 29.27 -8.03 -24.46
CA TRP A 111 28.84 -9.20 -23.68
C TRP A 111 27.37 -9.15 -23.29
N LEU A 112 26.88 -7.98 -22.88
CA LEU A 112 25.51 -7.83 -22.42
C LEU A 112 24.50 -7.89 -23.57
N ARG A 113 24.85 -7.40 -24.77
CA ARG A 113 24.06 -7.65 -25.99
C ARG A 113 24.03 -9.13 -26.33
N GLN A 114 25.19 -9.79 -26.31
CA GLN A 114 25.32 -11.21 -26.64
C GLN A 114 24.51 -12.10 -25.68
N ILE A 115 24.60 -11.90 -24.37
CA ILE A 115 23.91 -12.75 -23.39
C ILE A 115 22.37 -12.59 -23.45
N LEU A 116 21.89 -11.42 -23.87
CA LEU A 116 20.47 -11.15 -24.11
C LEU A 116 19.96 -11.63 -25.47
N GLY A 117 20.83 -12.24 -26.28
CA GLY A 117 20.47 -12.84 -27.56
C GLY A 117 20.48 -11.87 -28.75
N TYR A 118 20.97 -10.65 -28.58
CA TYR A 118 21.22 -9.77 -29.72
C TYR A 118 22.42 -10.25 -30.53
N SER A 119 22.34 -10.09 -31.85
CA SER A 119 23.47 -10.31 -32.75
C SER A 119 24.55 -9.27 -32.50
N VAL A 120 25.78 -9.73 -32.33
CA VAL A 120 26.97 -8.89 -32.13
C VAL A 120 27.98 -9.14 -33.25
N ALA A 121 28.66 -8.09 -33.67
CA ALA A 121 29.75 -8.23 -34.63
C ALA A 121 30.97 -8.87 -33.95
N PRO A 122 31.77 -9.68 -34.68
CA PRO A 122 33.00 -10.25 -34.14
C PRO A 122 34.07 -9.18 -33.90
N GLU A 123 34.05 -8.13 -34.71
CA GLU A 123 34.92 -6.97 -34.64
C GLU A 123 34.09 -5.72 -34.94
N TYR A 124 34.52 -4.58 -34.42
CA TYR A 124 33.89 -3.29 -34.67
C TYR A 124 34.83 -2.44 -35.53
N SER A 125 34.25 -1.65 -36.43
CA SER A 125 34.97 -0.59 -37.13
C SER A 125 34.73 0.77 -36.50
N SER A 126 33.75 0.93 -35.61
CA SER A 126 33.56 2.16 -34.83
C SER A 126 32.59 1.94 -33.66
N VAL A 127 32.49 2.94 -32.76
CA VAL A 127 31.52 2.87 -31.65
C VAL A 127 30.05 2.86 -32.12
N GLN A 128 29.75 3.36 -33.33
CA GLN A 128 28.38 3.39 -33.87
C GLN A 128 27.80 1.97 -34.11
N GLU A 129 28.66 0.98 -34.32
CA GLU A 129 28.27 -0.43 -34.52
C GLU A 129 28.00 -1.17 -33.20
N LEU A 130 28.32 -0.55 -32.05
CA LEU A 130 28.26 -1.18 -30.74
C LEU A 130 26.83 -1.49 -30.28
N GLY A 131 25.86 -0.64 -30.64
CA GLY A 131 24.44 -0.82 -30.35
C GLY A 131 24.06 -0.83 -28.87
N GLY A 132 24.79 -0.08 -28.03
CA GLY A 132 24.41 0.15 -26.65
C GLY A 132 25.28 1.21 -25.99
N ALA A 133 24.80 1.78 -24.89
CA ALA A 133 25.52 2.81 -24.14
C ALA A 133 25.21 2.72 -22.65
N LEU A 134 26.21 3.00 -21.81
CA LEU A 134 26.00 3.22 -20.39
C LEU A 134 25.35 4.59 -20.16
N THR A 135 24.32 4.63 -19.33
CA THR A 135 23.55 5.83 -18.98
C THR A 135 23.54 6.09 -17.47
N LEU A 136 23.06 7.27 -17.06
CA LEU A 136 22.95 7.65 -15.65
C LEU A 136 21.62 7.16 -15.03
N GLY A 137 21.41 5.84 -15.08
CA GLY A 137 20.27 5.15 -14.47
C GLY A 137 19.16 4.78 -15.44
N GLY A 138 18.38 3.75 -15.07
CA GLY A 138 17.33 3.17 -15.92
C GLY A 138 16.26 4.15 -16.41
N THR A 139 16.08 5.29 -15.72
CA THR A 139 15.22 6.37 -16.21
C THR A 139 15.75 6.99 -17.49
N LEU A 140 17.05 7.31 -17.57
CA LEU A 140 17.63 7.84 -18.80
C LEU A 140 17.76 6.76 -19.88
N SER A 141 18.07 5.51 -19.51
CA SER A 141 18.05 4.39 -20.47
C SER A 141 16.70 4.25 -21.16
N ASN A 142 15.61 4.26 -20.39
CA ASN A 142 14.25 4.24 -20.92
C ASN A 142 13.93 5.48 -21.77
N THR A 143 14.41 6.67 -21.37
CA THR A 143 14.26 7.88 -22.20
C THR A 143 14.98 7.75 -23.53
N VAL A 144 16.22 7.25 -23.55
CA VAL A 144 16.98 7.05 -24.79
C VAL A 144 16.30 6.03 -25.69
N ALA A 145 15.76 4.94 -25.13
CA ALA A 145 14.96 3.98 -25.88
C ALA A 145 13.73 4.65 -26.54
N LEU A 146 13.03 5.52 -25.81
CA LEU A 146 11.86 6.23 -26.36
C LEU A 146 12.21 7.37 -27.32
N MET A 147 13.39 7.98 -27.19
CA MET A 147 13.93 8.88 -28.22
C MET A 147 14.12 8.14 -29.54
N ALA A 148 14.65 6.91 -29.49
CA ALA A 148 14.86 6.09 -30.68
C ALA A 148 13.52 5.61 -31.26
N ALA A 149 12.56 5.21 -30.41
CA ALA A 149 11.21 4.88 -30.83
C ALA A 149 10.51 6.05 -31.55
N ARG A 150 10.69 7.29 -31.04
CA ARG A 150 10.20 8.51 -31.68
C ARG A 150 10.86 8.73 -33.03
N GLU A 151 12.19 8.64 -33.11
CA GLU A 151 12.94 8.83 -34.35
C GLU A 151 12.57 7.78 -35.40
N LYS A 152 12.36 6.52 -34.98
CA LYS A 152 11.88 5.45 -35.87
C LYS A 152 10.49 5.72 -36.40
N SER A 153 9.59 6.23 -35.56
CA SER A 153 8.21 6.53 -35.91
C SER A 153 8.08 7.80 -36.78
N PHE A 154 9.00 8.73 -36.60
CA PHE A 154 9.06 10.02 -37.28
C PHE A 154 10.52 10.33 -37.66
N PRO A 155 11.04 9.75 -38.75
CA PRO A 155 12.41 10.00 -39.19
C PRO A 155 12.67 11.51 -39.39
N GLY A 156 13.77 12.00 -38.84
CA GLY A 156 14.12 13.42 -38.82
C GLY A 156 13.56 14.19 -37.61
N SER A 157 12.80 13.55 -36.71
CA SER A 157 12.21 14.23 -35.54
C SER A 157 13.24 14.84 -34.60
N ARG A 158 14.44 14.25 -34.54
CA ARG A 158 15.59 14.82 -33.82
C ARG A 158 16.06 16.14 -34.42
N LEU A 159 16.01 16.29 -35.74
CA LEU A 159 16.52 17.47 -36.46
C LEU A 159 15.47 18.56 -36.62
N TYR A 160 14.24 18.18 -36.99
CA TYR A 160 13.18 19.10 -37.41
C TYR A 160 12.04 19.22 -36.39
N GLY A 161 12.09 18.45 -35.29
CA GLY A 161 11.00 18.35 -34.33
C GLY A 161 9.88 17.41 -34.78
N LEU A 162 8.82 17.31 -33.98
CA LEU A 162 7.69 16.43 -34.26
C LEU A 162 6.85 16.95 -35.44
N PRO A 163 6.53 16.13 -36.44
CA PRO A 163 5.70 16.54 -37.58
C PRO A 163 4.19 16.54 -37.27
N VAL A 164 3.81 16.12 -36.05
CA VAL A 164 2.42 16.00 -35.59
C VAL A 164 2.28 16.63 -34.20
N GLN A 165 1.04 16.89 -33.81
CA GLN A 165 0.75 17.37 -32.46
C GLN A 165 1.14 16.32 -31.41
N PRO A 166 1.80 16.72 -30.30
CA PRO A 166 2.13 15.83 -29.17
C PRO A 166 1.00 14.90 -28.71
N GLN A 167 -0.23 15.39 -28.69
CA GLN A 167 -1.42 14.65 -28.23
C GLN A 167 -1.83 13.51 -29.16
N SER A 168 -1.29 13.50 -30.40
CA SER A 168 -1.50 12.43 -31.37
C SER A 168 -0.48 11.31 -31.24
N ILE A 169 0.40 11.33 -30.23
CA ILE A 169 1.44 10.34 -30.00
C ILE A 169 1.15 9.64 -28.68
N CYS A 170 1.31 8.32 -28.59
CA CYS A 170 1.17 7.59 -27.34
C CYS A 170 2.18 6.44 -27.19
N VAL A 171 2.36 5.98 -25.94
CA VAL A 171 3.13 4.78 -25.57
C VAL A 171 2.24 3.85 -24.76
N LEU A 172 2.32 2.56 -25.04
CA LEU A 172 1.62 1.52 -24.29
C LEU A 172 2.49 1.02 -23.14
N VAL A 173 1.92 0.92 -21.94
CA VAL A 173 2.55 0.33 -20.75
C VAL A 173 1.55 -0.58 -20.05
N PRO A 174 1.97 -1.63 -19.31
CA PRO A 174 1.08 -2.37 -18.44
C PRO A 174 0.47 -1.45 -17.38
N GLU A 175 -0.83 -1.60 -17.15
CA GLU A 175 -1.49 -0.97 -16.01
C GLU A 175 -0.91 -1.50 -14.68
N ILE A 176 -1.12 -0.74 -13.60
CA ILE A 176 -0.70 -1.07 -12.21
C ILE A 176 0.82 -1.04 -11.97
N ILE A 177 1.61 -1.65 -12.85
CA ILE A 177 3.06 -1.89 -12.69
C ILE A 177 3.94 -0.96 -13.53
N GLU A 178 3.35 -0.01 -14.27
CA GLU A 178 4.09 1.03 -15.01
C GLU A 178 5.19 1.68 -14.15
N HIS A 179 6.42 1.72 -14.66
CA HIS A 179 7.49 2.49 -14.05
C HIS A 179 7.36 3.96 -14.42
N TYR A 180 7.55 4.85 -13.45
CA TYR A 180 7.36 6.28 -13.65
C TYR A 180 8.30 6.88 -14.71
N SER A 181 9.45 6.25 -14.97
CA SER A 181 10.42 6.67 -16.00
C SER A 181 9.80 6.84 -17.37
N ILE A 182 8.81 6.02 -17.74
CA ILE A 182 8.16 6.11 -19.05
C ILE A 182 7.35 7.40 -19.15
N ARG A 183 6.63 7.79 -18.10
CA ARG A 183 5.92 9.07 -18.05
C ARG A 183 6.91 10.24 -18.06
N SER A 184 7.98 10.16 -17.28
CA SER A 184 9.05 11.17 -17.28
C SER A 184 9.67 11.35 -18.67
N ALA A 185 9.97 10.25 -19.36
CA ALA A 185 10.48 10.27 -20.72
C ALA A 185 9.49 10.94 -21.68
N MET A 186 8.20 10.58 -21.63
CA MET A 186 7.16 11.23 -22.45
C MET A 186 7.03 12.73 -22.16
N ALA A 187 7.21 13.15 -20.90
CA ALA A 187 7.24 14.56 -20.53
C ALA A 187 8.48 15.28 -21.11
N TRP A 188 9.66 14.71 -20.95
CA TRP A 188 10.92 15.29 -21.45
C TRP A 188 11.02 15.31 -22.98
N LEU A 189 10.37 14.36 -23.66
CA LEU A 189 10.20 14.36 -25.12
C LEU A 189 9.22 15.44 -25.61
N GLY A 190 8.54 16.15 -24.72
CA GLY A 190 7.53 17.15 -25.07
C GLY A 190 6.19 16.55 -25.51
N ILE A 191 5.97 15.25 -25.30
CA ILE A 191 4.75 14.53 -25.70
C ILE A 191 3.65 14.63 -24.62
N GLY A 192 4.06 14.58 -23.35
CA GLY A 192 3.22 14.75 -22.17
C GLY A 192 2.80 13.45 -21.48
N GLU A 193 2.73 13.46 -20.15
CA GLU A 193 2.49 12.25 -19.33
C GLU A 193 1.13 11.59 -19.58
N LYS A 194 0.12 12.35 -20.02
CA LYS A 194 -1.23 11.85 -20.31
C LYS A 194 -1.28 10.99 -21.58
N GLN A 195 -0.20 10.94 -22.35
CA GLN A 195 -0.07 10.10 -23.54
C GLN A 195 0.45 8.68 -23.26
N VAL A 196 0.61 8.32 -21.99
CA VAL A 196 0.87 6.95 -21.58
C VAL A 196 -0.45 6.21 -21.46
N VAL A 197 -0.68 5.26 -22.37
CA VAL A 197 -1.88 4.41 -22.44
C VAL A 197 -1.60 3.12 -21.67
N ARG A 198 -2.50 2.78 -20.76
CA ARG A 198 -2.38 1.62 -19.89
C ARG A 198 -3.07 0.41 -20.52
N VAL A 199 -2.33 -0.67 -20.63
CA VAL A 199 -2.79 -1.96 -21.17
C VAL A 199 -3.20 -2.85 -20.01
N PRO A 200 -4.37 -3.51 -20.07
CA PRO A 200 -4.82 -4.42 -19.02
C PRO A 200 -3.80 -5.50 -18.68
N VAL A 201 -3.71 -5.86 -17.40
CA VAL A 201 -2.86 -6.96 -16.91
C VAL A 201 -3.69 -8.14 -16.40
N ASP A 202 -3.06 -9.30 -16.30
CA ASP A 202 -3.64 -10.52 -15.71
C ASP A 202 -3.48 -10.54 -14.17
N GLU A 203 -3.96 -11.62 -13.54
CA GLU A 203 -3.79 -11.88 -12.10
C GLU A 203 -2.32 -12.05 -11.65
N HIS A 204 -1.38 -12.08 -12.59
CA HIS A 204 0.05 -12.13 -12.36
C HIS A 204 0.75 -10.82 -12.73
N PHE A 205 -0.02 -9.74 -12.94
CA PHE A 205 0.44 -8.41 -13.31
C PHE A 205 1.10 -8.34 -14.71
N ARG A 206 0.93 -9.34 -15.56
CA ARG A 206 1.52 -9.38 -16.91
C ARG A 206 0.56 -8.82 -17.94
N ILE A 207 1.09 -8.22 -19.00
CA ILE A 207 0.28 -7.70 -20.10
C ILE A 207 -0.65 -8.77 -20.66
N ARG A 208 -1.95 -8.48 -20.69
CA ARG A 208 -2.93 -9.30 -21.40
C ARG A 208 -2.89 -9.04 -22.90
N LEU A 209 -2.67 -10.09 -23.69
CA LEU A 209 -2.56 -9.98 -25.15
C LEU A 209 -3.84 -9.46 -25.82
N ASP A 210 -5.01 -9.88 -25.31
CA ASP A 210 -6.30 -9.39 -25.81
C ASP A 210 -6.50 -7.91 -25.48
N GLY A 211 -6.05 -7.48 -24.29
CA GLY A 211 -6.02 -6.07 -23.90
C GLY A 211 -5.08 -5.25 -24.79
N LEU A 212 -3.88 -5.75 -25.04
CA LEU A 212 -2.89 -5.11 -25.91
C LEU A 212 -3.41 -4.90 -27.33
N ALA A 213 -4.01 -5.93 -27.93
CA ALA A 213 -4.59 -5.85 -29.26
C ALA A 213 -5.70 -4.79 -29.33
N ARG A 214 -6.64 -4.80 -28.37
CA ARG A 214 -7.72 -3.81 -28.29
C ARG A 214 -7.20 -2.38 -28.10
N CYS A 215 -6.19 -2.19 -27.24
CA CYS A 215 -5.58 -0.88 -27.07
C CYS A 215 -5.00 -0.40 -28.41
N ILE A 216 -4.21 -1.22 -29.11
CA ILE A 216 -3.63 -0.83 -30.41
C ILE A 216 -4.70 -0.40 -31.42
N ASP A 217 -5.78 -1.18 -31.54
CA ASP A 217 -6.85 -0.89 -32.50
C ASP A 217 -7.61 0.39 -32.14
N ASN A 218 -7.90 0.60 -30.84
CA ASN A 218 -8.56 1.82 -30.35
C ASN A 218 -7.70 3.07 -30.60
N GLU A 219 -6.41 2.99 -30.28
CA GLU A 219 -5.48 4.10 -30.46
C GLU A 219 -5.33 4.51 -31.93
N ARG A 220 -5.24 3.53 -32.82
CA ARG A 220 -5.20 3.76 -34.27
C ARG A 220 -6.51 4.33 -34.80
N THR A 221 -7.65 3.85 -34.32
CA THR A 221 -8.98 4.37 -34.70
C THR A 221 -9.13 5.83 -34.28
N ASN A 222 -8.54 6.23 -33.16
CA ASN A 222 -8.49 7.62 -32.69
C ASN A 222 -7.42 8.47 -33.39
N GLY A 223 -6.78 7.97 -34.46
CA GLY A 223 -5.77 8.69 -35.22
C GLY A 223 -4.45 8.90 -34.48
N ARG A 224 -4.22 8.21 -33.35
CA ARG A 224 -2.98 8.33 -32.57
C ARG A 224 -1.88 7.40 -33.10
N ARG A 225 -0.65 7.91 -33.14
CA ARG A 225 0.57 7.16 -33.41
C ARG A 225 1.09 6.53 -32.13
N ILE A 226 1.06 5.20 -32.08
CA ILE A 226 1.70 4.44 -31.00
C ILE A 226 3.18 4.32 -31.33
N ILE A 227 4.05 5.01 -30.59
CA ILE A 227 5.50 4.98 -30.88
C ILE A 227 6.18 3.79 -30.23
N ALA A 228 5.68 3.30 -29.09
CA ALA A 228 6.26 2.16 -28.39
C ALA A 228 5.23 1.38 -27.56
N CYS A 229 5.54 0.10 -27.33
CA CYS A 229 4.96 -0.74 -26.30
C CYS A 229 6.10 -1.17 -25.36
N VAL A 230 5.94 -0.89 -24.07
CA VAL A 230 6.92 -1.21 -23.03
C VAL A 230 6.44 -2.43 -22.25
N ALA A 231 7.25 -3.49 -22.25
CA ALA A 231 7.08 -4.67 -21.41
C ALA A 231 8.17 -4.72 -20.33
N TYR A 232 7.97 -5.52 -19.29
CA TYR A 232 8.90 -5.61 -18.15
C TYR A 232 9.48 -7.01 -17.98
N ALA A 233 10.80 -7.09 -17.87
CA ALA A 233 11.47 -8.24 -17.26
C ALA A 233 11.77 -7.87 -15.80
N GLY A 234 10.82 -8.16 -14.91
CA GLY A 234 10.89 -7.75 -13.52
C GLY A 234 10.48 -6.30 -13.34
N ASP A 235 9.18 -6.05 -13.19
CA ASP A 235 8.67 -4.72 -12.86
C ASP A 235 9.13 -4.26 -11.47
N SER A 236 9.19 -2.95 -11.23
CA SER A 236 9.74 -2.40 -9.99
C SER A 236 8.87 -2.63 -8.75
N ARG A 237 7.65 -3.16 -8.89
CA ARG A 237 6.68 -3.37 -7.80
C ARG A 237 6.58 -4.85 -7.44
N THR A 238 6.30 -5.72 -8.40
CA THR A 238 6.01 -7.14 -8.19
C THR A 238 7.11 -8.09 -8.68
N MET A 239 8.07 -7.58 -9.45
CA MET A 239 9.11 -8.35 -10.14
C MET A 239 8.55 -9.41 -11.11
N CYS A 240 7.36 -9.19 -11.68
CA CYS A 240 6.79 -10.09 -12.69
C CYS A 240 7.51 -9.95 -14.03
N VAL A 241 7.50 -11.01 -14.82
CA VAL A 241 8.09 -11.05 -16.16
C VAL A 241 7.00 -11.24 -17.21
N ASP A 242 6.91 -10.28 -18.14
CA ASP A 242 5.98 -10.33 -19.27
C ASP A 242 6.34 -11.44 -20.27
N ASN A 243 5.35 -11.87 -21.06
CA ASN A 243 5.56 -12.85 -22.13
C ASN A 243 6.07 -12.16 -23.41
N PHE A 244 7.38 -11.98 -23.53
CA PHE A 244 7.99 -11.22 -24.63
C PHE A 244 7.72 -11.83 -26.00
N ARG A 245 7.82 -13.15 -26.15
CA ARG A 245 7.50 -13.86 -27.40
C ARG A 245 6.10 -13.52 -27.91
N SER A 246 5.10 -13.54 -27.03
CA SER A 246 3.71 -13.29 -27.41
C SER A 246 3.42 -11.81 -27.66
N ILE A 247 4.01 -10.92 -26.86
CA ILE A 247 3.91 -9.47 -27.08
C ILE A 247 4.57 -9.10 -28.40
N GLY A 248 5.81 -9.54 -28.63
CA GLY A 248 6.53 -9.29 -29.87
C GLY A 248 5.81 -9.86 -31.10
N ALA A 249 5.16 -11.02 -30.98
CA ALA A 249 4.28 -11.54 -32.04
C ALA A 249 3.06 -10.65 -32.29
N CYS A 250 2.43 -10.11 -31.23
CA CYS A 250 1.29 -9.20 -31.34
C CYS A 250 1.67 -7.85 -31.98
N LEU A 251 2.90 -7.38 -31.78
CA LEU A 251 3.41 -6.11 -32.32
C LEU A 251 4.00 -6.23 -33.74
N ARG A 252 4.22 -7.45 -34.22
CA ARG A 252 4.79 -7.71 -35.55
C ARG A 252 3.99 -7.00 -36.65
N ASP A 253 4.69 -6.35 -37.56
CA ASP A 253 4.14 -5.59 -38.69
C ASP A 253 3.21 -4.42 -38.31
N LYS A 254 3.18 -4.04 -37.02
CA LYS A 254 2.35 -2.92 -36.53
C LYS A 254 3.09 -1.59 -36.43
N ASN A 255 4.37 -1.52 -36.82
CA ASN A 255 5.20 -0.32 -36.71
C ASN A 255 5.15 0.31 -35.30
N VAL A 256 5.20 -0.54 -34.27
CA VAL A 256 5.22 -0.14 -32.85
C VAL A 256 6.54 -0.63 -32.29
N TRP A 257 7.36 0.27 -31.75
CA TRP A 257 8.63 -0.08 -31.13
C TRP A 257 8.42 -1.00 -29.94
N PHE A 258 9.10 -2.13 -29.89
CA PHE A 258 9.04 -3.04 -28.75
C PHE A 258 10.20 -2.79 -27.80
N HIS A 259 9.90 -2.18 -26.65
CA HIS A 259 10.90 -1.94 -25.61
C HIS A 259 10.70 -2.89 -24.42
N VAL A 260 11.78 -3.47 -23.92
CA VAL A 260 11.76 -4.24 -22.66
C VAL A 260 12.55 -3.51 -21.59
N ASP A 261 11.88 -3.08 -20.53
CA ASP A 261 12.54 -2.63 -19.30
C ASP A 261 12.94 -3.88 -18.49
N ALA A 262 14.22 -4.24 -18.59
CA ALA A 262 14.82 -5.36 -17.90
C ALA A 262 15.79 -4.92 -16.80
N CYS A 263 15.56 -3.74 -16.18
CA CYS A 263 16.38 -3.23 -15.08
C CYS A 263 16.66 -4.30 -14.01
N HIS A 264 15.66 -5.14 -13.71
CA HIS A 264 15.77 -6.21 -12.72
C HIS A 264 15.97 -7.59 -13.36
N GLY A 265 15.22 -7.93 -14.41
CA GLY A 265 15.12 -9.28 -14.93
C GLY A 265 16.24 -9.73 -15.83
N PHE A 266 17.10 -8.84 -16.33
CA PHE A 266 18.19 -9.24 -17.22
C PHE A 266 19.18 -10.23 -16.55
N GLN A 267 19.27 -10.21 -15.21
CA GLN A 267 20.07 -11.18 -14.45
C GLN A 267 19.71 -12.65 -14.77
N LEU A 268 18.45 -12.91 -15.16
CA LEU A 268 17.98 -14.25 -15.50
C LEU A 268 18.71 -14.81 -16.72
N ALA A 269 19.27 -13.97 -17.60
CA ALA A 269 20.04 -14.40 -18.76
C ALA A 269 21.31 -15.19 -18.37
N PHE A 270 21.84 -14.96 -17.17
CA PHE A 270 22.99 -15.69 -16.64
C PHE A 270 22.61 -17.06 -16.04
N SER A 271 21.35 -17.25 -15.63
CA SER A 271 20.89 -18.48 -14.99
C SER A 271 20.45 -19.52 -16.03
N HIS A 272 21.07 -20.69 -16.04
CA HIS A 272 20.61 -21.80 -16.87
C HIS A 272 19.19 -22.26 -16.52
N SER A 273 18.86 -22.25 -15.22
CA SER A 273 17.57 -22.70 -14.68
C SER A 273 16.42 -21.75 -15.00
N HIS A 274 16.70 -20.45 -15.13
CA HIS A 274 15.66 -19.41 -15.22
C HIS A 274 15.71 -18.54 -16.47
N ARG A 275 16.73 -18.65 -17.33
CA ARG A 275 16.81 -17.89 -18.60
C ARG A 275 15.60 -18.07 -19.52
N HIS A 276 14.88 -19.19 -19.42
CA HIS A 276 13.67 -19.45 -20.19
C HIS A 276 12.55 -18.41 -19.92
N LYS A 277 12.57 -17.73 -18.77
CA LYS A 277 11.62 -16.64 -18.47
C LYS A 277 11.83 -15.41 -19.36
N LEU A 278 13.01 -15.26 -19.96
CA LEU A 278 13.32 -14.19 -20.91
C LEU A 278 13.08 -14.59 -22.37
N GLU A 279 12.36 -15.67 -22.63
CA GLU A 279 12.12 -16.14 -23.99
C GLU A 279 11.43 -15.07 -24.87
N GLY A 280 12.06 -14.74 -25.99
CA GLY A 280 11.62 -13.69 -26.91
C GLY A 280 12.09 -12.28 -26.56
N ILE A 281 12.92 -12.09 -25.53
CA ILE A 281 13.49 -10.77 -25.21
C ILE A 281 14.33 -10.19 -26.35
N ASP A 282 14.98 -11.04 -27.14
CA ASP A 282 15.76 -10.71 -28.34
C ASP A 282 14.90 -10.17 -29.51
N MET A 283 13.57 -10.28 -29.39
CA MET A 283 12.64 -9.64 -30.30
C MET A 283 12.50 -8.13 -30.04
N ALA A 284 12.86 -7.65 -28.85
CA ALA A 284 12.80 -6.24 -28.51
C ALA A 284 13.71 -5.41 -29.42
N ASP A 285 13.28 -4.21 -29.77
CA ASP A 285 14.09 -3.24 -30.50
C ASP A 285 15.11 -2.58 -29.55
N SER A 286 14.74 -2.42 -28.27
CA SER A 286 15.67 -2.02 -27.21
C SER A 286 15.37 -2.66 -25.85
N ILE A 287 16.42 -2.84 -25.06
CA ILE A 287 16.38 -3.36 -23.69
C ILE A 287 17.10 -2.39 -22.76
N THR A 288 16.45 -2.01 -21.66
CA THR A 288 17.11 -1.30 -20.56
C THR A 288 17.56 -2.30 -19.49
N ILE A 289 18.78 -2.16 -18.95
CA ILE A 289 19.29 -2.99 -17.86
C ILE A 289 19.96 -2.15 -16.77
N ASP A 290 19.88 -2.59 -15.52
CA ASP A 290 20.50 -1.92 -14.36
C ASP A 290 21.37 -2.89 -13.56
N PRO A 291 22.63 -3.13 -13.97
CA PRO A 291 23.58 -3.94 -13.21
C PRO A 291 23.73 -3.54 -11.74
N HIS A 292 23.59 -2.25 -11.42
CA HIS A 292 23.62 -1.78 -10.03
C HIS A 292 22.45 -2.28 -9.16
N LYS A 293 21.38 -2.79 -9.78
CA LYS A 293 20.23 -3.34 -9.06
C LYS A 293 20.33 -4.84 -8.82
N VAL A 294 21.15 -5.58 -9.56
CA VAL A 294 21.04 -7.05 -9.55
C VAL A 294 22.36 -7.80 -9.68
N LEU A 295 23.45 -7.13 -10.05
CA LEU A 295 24.78 -7.73 -10.16
C LEU A 295 25.75 -7.16 -9.11
N TRP A 296 25.26 -6.75 -7.94
CA TRP A 296 26.07 -6.25 -6.82
C TRP A 296 27.03 -5.10 -7.14
N THR A 297 26.82 -4.42 -8.27
CA THR A 297 27.65 -3.31 -8.73
C THR A 297 27.26 -2.03 -8.00
N PRO A 298 28.19 -1.25 -7.42
CA PRO A 298 27.85 0.03 -6.79
C PRO A 298 27.17 1.00 -7.76
N SER A 299 26.15 1.70 -7.26
CA SER A 299 25.42 2.69 -8.04
C SER A 299 26.30 3.87 -8.49
N THR A 300 26.01 4.50 -9.62
CA THR A 300 25.05 4.10 -10.67
C THR A 300 25.75 3.27 -11.76
N CYS A 301 25.00 2.35 -12.37
CA CYS A 301 25.43 1.57 -13.54
C CYS A 301 24.20 1.06 -14.29
N SER A 302 23.84 1.71 -15.39
CA SER A 302 22.68 1.36 -16.23
C SER A 302 23.11 1.35 -17.69
N LEU A 303 22.42 0.57 -18.51
CA LEU A 303 22.64 0.53 -19.95
C LEU A 303 21.31 0.52 -20.70
N VAL A 304 21.33 1.12 -21.89
CA VAL A 304 20.34 0.87 -22.93
C VAL A 304 21.03 0.12 -24.06
N LEU A 305 20.40 -0.96 -24.51
CA LEU A 305 20.92 -1.86 -25.53
C LEU A 305 19.92 -1.92 -26.68
N PHE A 306 20.41 -1.79 -27.90
CA PHE A 306 19.60 -1.80 -29.12
C PHE A 306 19.86 -3.07 -29.92
N LYS A 307 18.78 -3.58 -30.52
CA LYS A 307 18.86 -4.70 -31.44
C LYS A 307 19.67 -4.31 -32.67
N ASN A 308 19.32 -3.17 -33.29
CA ASN A 308 20.07 -2.61 -34.41
C ASN A 308 20.95 -1.44 -33.90
N PRO A 309 22.27 -1.46 -34.15
CA PRO A 309 23.15 -0.38 -33.70
C PRO A 309 22.81 1.02 -34.23
N GLU A 310 22.23 1.08 -35.43
CA GLU A 310 21.78 2.33 -36.06
C GLU A 310 20.75 3.08 -35.21
N ASP A 311 19.94 2.38 -34.41
CA ASP A 311 18.91 3.01 -33.59
C ASP A 311 19.51 3.89 -32.48
N LEU A 312 20.66 3.50 -31.89
CA LEU A 312 21.40 4.36 -30.96
C LEU A 312 22.01 5.57 -31.69
N THR A 313 22.55 5.33 -32.88
CA THR A 313 23.19 6.38 -33.69
C THR A 313 22.16 7.42 -34.13
N SER A 314 20.90 7.02 -34.39
CA SER A 314 19.81 7.90 -34.79
C SER A 314 19.47 8.99 -33.76
N VAL A 315 19.76 8.73 -32.49
CA VAL A 315 19.50 9.64 -31.35
C VAL A 315 20.76 10.31 -30.80
N SER A 316 21.89 10.08 -31.45
CA SER A 316 23.18 10.67 -31.13
C SER A 316 23.30 12.09 -31.74
N THR A 317 24.18 12.91 -31.16
CA THR A 317 24.39 14.29 -31.62
C THR A 317 25.86 14.50 -31.95
N ASP A 318 26.12 15.14 -33.07
CA ASP A 318 27.47 15.47 -33.52
C ASP A 318 28.00 16.74 -32.84
N SER A 319 29.31 16.79 -32.60
CA SER A 319 30.02 17.98 -32.13
C SER A 319 31.40 18.04 -32.76
N ASP A 320 31.78 19.18 -33.35
CA ASP A 320 33.11 19.40 -33.91
C ASP A 320 34.20 19.51 -32.80
N LEU A 321 33.79 19.76 -31.55
CA LEU A 321 34.68 19.87 -30.39
C LEU A 321 35.11 18.50 -29.85
N ILE A 322 34.22 17.51 -29.95
CA ILE A 322 34.53 16.12 -29.65
C ILE A 322 34.95 15.54 -30.99
N LEU A 323 36.23 15.64 -31.35
CA LEU A 323 36.80 15.13 -32.60
C LEU A 323 36.08 13.84 -33.03
N ARG A 324 35.54 13.79 -34.26
CA ARG A 324 34.90 12.60 -34.87
C ARG A 324 35.93 11.49 -35.09
N THR A 325 36.43 10.93 -33.99
CA THR A 325 37.28 9.75 -34.02
C THR A 325 36.41 8.52 -33.90
N GLN A 326 36.86 7.49 -34.59
CA GLN A 326 36.25 6.16 -34.71
C GLN A 326 35.78 5.58 -33.37
N TRP A 327 36.46 5.94 -32.27
CA TRP A 327 36.32 5.34 -30.94
C TRP A 327 35.80 6.31 -29.86
N SER A 328 35.00 7.32 -30.22
CA SER A 328 34.52 8.34 -29.26
C SER A 328 33.12 8.04 -28.69
N LEU A 329 33.04 7.44 -27.49
CA LEU A 329 31.76 7.11 -26.83
C LEU A 329 30.94 8.35 -26.44
N GLY A 330 31.58 9.51 -26.22
CA GLY A 330 30.89 10.77 -25.90
C GLY A 330 29.96 11.28 -27.01
N GLN A 331 30.12 10.83 -28.26
CA GLN A 331 29.23 11.21 -29.36
C GLN A 331 27.95 10.39 -29.39
N ILE A 332 28.03 9.12 -28.98
CA ILE A 332 26.92 8.17 -29.09
C ILE A 332 26.17 7.94 -27.79
N THR A 333 26.57 8.60 -26.70
CA THR A 333 25.93 8.50 -25.38
C THR A 333 25.01 9.70 -25.18
N PRO A 334 23.68 9.59 -25.37
CA PRO A 334 22.80 10.72 -25.17
C PRO A 334 22.85 11.24 -23.73
N PHE A 335 22.63 12.55 -23.56
CA PHE A 335 22.67 13.27 -22.28
C PHE A 335 24.05 13.43 -21.60
N VAL A 336 25.12 12.83 -22.13
CA VAL A 336 26.44 12.84 -21.47
C VAL A 336 27.52 13.32 -22.42
N GLY A 337 28.13 14.47 -22.11
CA GLY A 337 29.34 14.96 -22.81
C GLY A 337 30.62 14.39 -22.19
N SER A 338 30.92 14.78 -20.95
CA SER A 338 32.02 14.20 -20.16
C SER A 338 31.57 12.91 -19.49
N LYS A 339 32.26 11.80 -19.76
CA LYS A 339 31.83 10.46 -19.37
C LYS A 339 32.90 9.77 -18.54
N ALA A 340 32.59 9.48 -17.28
CA ALA A 340 33.49 8.77 -16.37
C ALA A 340 33.65 7.29 -16.76
N PHE A 341 34.74 6.67 -16.29
CA PHE A 341 35.05 5.26 -16.56
C PHE A 341 34.25 4.27 -15.69
N ASP A 342 32.94 4.50 -15.54
CA ASP A 342 32.08 3.69 -14.67
C ASP A 342 31.94 2.23 -15.13
N ALA A 343 32.17 1.95 -16.42
CA ALA A 343 32.16 0.59 -16.96
C ALA A 343 33.13 -0.36 -16.24
N LEU A 344 34.23 0.16 -15.67
CA LEU A 344 35.21 -0.66 -14.95
C LEU A 344 34.61 -1.41 -13.75
N LYS A 345 33.59 -0.83 -13.10
CA LYS A 345 32.90 -1.45 -11.95
C LYS A 345 32.20 -2.74 -12.38
N LEU A 346 31.47 -2.67 -13.49
CA LEU A 346 30.74 -3.80 -14.04
C LEU A 346 31.69 -4.80 -14.70
N TRP A 347 32.65 -4.32 -15.49
CA TRP A 347 33.67 -5.15 -16.11
C TRP A 347 34.38 -6.04 -15.09
N SER A 348 34.80 -5.44 -13.96
CA SER A 348 35.47 -6.16 -12.87
C SER A 348 34.57 -7.25 -12.25
N THR A 349 33.28 -6.97 -12.10
CA THR A 349 32.29 -7.95 -11.62
C THR A 349 32.16 -9.12 -12.60
N LEU A 350 31.95 -8.82 -13.88
CA LEU A 350 31.76 -9.83 -14.93
C LEU A 350 33.01 -10.69 -15.10
N LYS A 351 34.21 -10.10 -15.12
CA LYS A 351 35.48 -10.84 -15.22
C LYS A 351 35.76 -11.69 -13.99
N TYR A 352 35.50 -11.16 -12.78
CA TYR A 352 35.81 -11.88 -11.54
C TYR A 352 34.90 -13.09 -11.32
N PHE A 353 33.58 -12.90 -11.44
CA PHE A 353 32.64 -13.99 -11.21
C PHE A 353 32.52 -14.91 -12.42
N GLY A 354 32.53 -14.37 -13.64
CA GLY A 354 32.15 -15.10 -14.84
C GLY A 354 30.64 -15.37 -14.89
N SER A 355 30.13 -15.69 -16.08
CA SER A 355 28.68 -15.86 -16.30
C SER A 355 28.08 -16.99 -15.47
N SER A 356 28.76 -18.14 -15.35
CA SER A 356 28.26 -19.31 -14.63
C SER A 356 28.06 -19.05 -13.13
N ASN A 357 29.00 -18.37 -12.46
CA ASN A 357 28.86 -18.07 -11.04
C ASN A 357 27.82 -16.97 -10.79
N ILE A 358 27.71 -15.99 -11.70
CA ILE A 358 26.59 -15.03 -11.65
C ILE A 358 25.26 -15.78 -11.75
N GLY A 359 25.13 -16.72 -12.69
CA GLY A 359 23.96 -17.57 -12.81
C GLY A 359 23.61 -18.33 -11.54
N ARG A 360 24.62 -18.94 -10.89
CA ARG A 360 24.45 -19.65 -9.62
C ARG A 360 23.97 -18.73 -8.48
N LEU A 361 24.48 -17.51 -8.40
CA LEU A 361 24.04 -16.53 -7.40
C LEU A 361 22.61 -16.04 -7.66
N VAL A 362 22.21 -15.91 -8.93
CA VAL A 362 20.82 -15.62 -9.31
C VAL A 362 19.89 -16.77 -8.92
N ASP A 363 20.31 -18.03 -9.12
CA ASP A 363 19.55 -19.20 -8.69
C ASP A 363 19.32 -19.21 -7.17
N LEU A 364 20.36 -18.98 -6.36
CA LEU A 364 20.26 -18.86 -4.90
C LEU A 364 19.30 -17.75 -4.46
N ARG A 365 19.32 -16.62 -5.16
CA ARG A 365 18.42 -15.49 -4.90
C ARG A 365 16.95 -15.88 -5.12
N ILE A 366 16.67 -16.66 -6.16
CA ILE A 366 15.33 -17.16 -6.48
C ILE A 366 14.91 -18.25 -5.49
N GLU A 367 15.79 -19.19 -5.15
CA GLU A 367 15.57 -20.21 -4.12
C GLU A 367 15.18 -19.58 -2.77
N MET A 368 15.93 -18.56 -2.34
CA MET A 368 15.61 -17.82 -1.12
C MET A 368 14.25 -17.11 -1.24
N THR A 369 13.91 -16.55 -2.40
CA THR A 369 12.59 -15.92 -2.62
C THR A 369 11.44 -16.94 -2.54
N GLN A 370 11.64 -18.15 -3.07
CA GLN A 370 10.70 -19.26 -2.93
C GLN A 370 10.53 -19.67 -1.46
N ALA A 371 11.63 -19.71 -0.69
CA ALA A 371 11.55 -19.96 0.74
C ALA A 371 10.73 -18.87 1.46
N ILE A 372 10.94 -17.59 1.15
CA ILE A 372 10.14 -16.48 1.70
C ILE A 372 8.66 -16.64 1.34
N GLN A 373 8.35 -17.00 0.10
CA GLN A 373 6.99 -17.28 -0.33
C GLN A 373 6.34 -18.40 0.51
N CYS A 374 7.06 -19.50 0.76
CA CYS A 374 6.57 -20.58 1.61
C CYS A 374 6.30 -20.09 3.04
N LEU A 375 7.18 -19.29 3.63
CA LEU A 375 6.99 -18.73 4.97
C LEU A 375 5.75 -17.83 5.05
N ILE A 376 5.53 -16.98 4.03
CA ILE A 376 4.34 -16.11 3.97
C ILE A 376 3.06 -16.95 3.87
N ILE A 377 3.05 -17.99 3.03
CA ILE A 377 1.87 -18.87 2.85
C ILE A 377 1.57 -19.66 4.12
N GLN A 378 2.60 -20.06 4.88
CA GLN A 378 2.44 -20.80 6.14
C GLN A 378 1.97 -19.90 7.30
N ALA A 379 2.14 -18.58 7.19
CA ALA A 379 1.69 -17.63 8.19
C ALA A 379 0.18 -17.30 7.99
N PRO A 380 -0.71 -17.71 8.90
CA PRO A 380 -2.16 -17.62 8.69
C PRO A 380 -2.69 -16.18 8.64
N ASP A 381 -1.97 -15.22 9.21
CA ASP A 381 -2.32 -13.80 9.21
C ASP A 381 -1.65 -13.01 8.07
N LEU A 382 -0.97 -13.67 7.15
CA LEU A 382 -0.38 -13.04 5.96
C LEU A 382 -1.09 -13.52 4.70
N LEU A 383 -1.23 -12.62 3.72
CA LEU A 383 -1.75 -12.94 2.39
C LEU A 383 -0.70 -12.55 1.34
N LEU A 384 -0.19 -13.54 0.60
CA LEU A 384 0.67 -13.32 -0.56
C LEU A 384 -0.17 -12.79 -1.74
N LEU A 385 0.33 -11.76 -2.41
CA LEU A 385 -0.42 -11.03 -3.44
C LEU A 385 0.14 -11.16 -4.86
N ASN A 386 1.31 -11.77 -5.04
CA ASN A 386 1.87 -12.05 -6.36
C ASN A 386 2.45 -13.45 -6.46
N LYS A 387 2.58 -13.92 -7.71
CA LYS A 387 3.48 -15.01 -8.06
C LYS A 387 4.91 -14.49 -8.09
N THR A 388 5.85 -15.26 -7.53
CA THR A 388 7.26 -14.88 -7.49
C THR A 388 7.97 -15.31 -8.78
N ASP A 389 8.30 -14.35 -9.64
CA ASP A 389 9.05 -14.62 -10.87
C ASP A 389 10.57 -14.47 -10.69
N ILE A 390 11.01 -13.54 -9.85
CA ILE A 390 12.44 -13.25 -9.64
C ILE A 390 12.75 -13.24 -8.14
N ASN A 391 12.71 -12.07 -7.51
CA ASN A 391 13.22 -11.90 -6.16
C ASN A 391 12.33 -11.05 -5.25
N SER A 392 11.02 -11.06 -5.48
CA SER A 392 10.08 -10.29 -4.66
C SER A 392 8.79 -11.02 -4.31
N CYS A 393 8.40 -10.88 -3.04
CA CYS A 393 7.07 -11.21 -2.54
C CYS A 393 6.38 -9.92 -2.09
N ILE A 394 5.23 -9.60 -2.67
CA ILE A 394 4.30 -8.60 -2.13
C ILE A 394 3.22 -9.31 -1.32
N PHE A 395 2.90 -8.77 -0.15
CA PHE A 395 1.96 -9.38 0.78
C PHE A 395 1.32 -8.33 1.69
N GLN A 396 0.27 -8.73 2.39
CA GLN A 396 -0.36 -7.93 3.44
C GLN A 396 -0.52 -8.77 4.70
N PHE A 397 -0.42 -8.12 5.86
CA PHE A 397 -1.02 -8.64 7.08
C PHE A 397 -2.54 -8.52 6.97
N ILE A 398 -3.22 -9.65 6.99
CA ILE A 398 -4.69 -9.79 7.01
C ILE A 398 -5.01 -10.88 8.01
N PRO A 399 -5.72 -10.58 9.11
CA PRO A 399 -6.07 -11.57 10.10
C PRO A 399 -6.74 -12.78 9.48
N SER A 400 -6.32 -13.96 9.90
CA SER A 400 -6.82 -15.25 9.43
C SER A 400 -8.34 -15.35 9.41
N GLN A 401 -9.04 -14.72 10.37
CA GLN A 401 -10.51 -14.71 10.43
C GLN A 401 -11.15 -13.95 9.25
N CYS A 402 -10.48 -12.92 8.74
CA CYS A 402 -10.93 -12.14 7.59
C CYS A 402 -10.66 -12.86 6.25
N GLN A 403 -9.74 -13.83 6.24
CA GLN A 403 -9.35 -14.56 5.04
C GLN A 403 -10.36 -15.64 4.61
N THR A 404 -11.46 -15.82 5.35
CA THR A 404 -12.53 -16.79 5.06
C THR A 404 -13.52 -16.34 3.99
N ARG A 405 -13.47 -15.06 3.59
CA ARG A 405 -14.35 -14.44 2.61
C ARG A 405 -13.61 -13.42 1.77
N ARG A 406 -14.24 -12.96 0.69
CA ARG A 406 -13.77 -11.78 -0.03
C ARG A 406 -13.80 -10.56 0.90
N ILE A 407 -12.72 -9.78 0.89
CA ILE A 407 -12.55 -8.57 1.69
C ILE A 407 -13.45 -7.48 1.10
N SER A 408 -14.20 -6.78 1.96
CA SER A 408 -15.02 -5.65 1.54
C SER A 408 -14.17 -4.40 1.32
N VAL A 409 -14.67 -3.40 0.58
CA VAL A 409 -13.94 -2.14 0.37
C VAL A 409 -13.61 -1.45 1.72
N SER A 410 -14.58 -1.40 2.64
CA SER A 410 -14.36 -0.81 3.97
C SER A 410 -13.33 -1.58 4.81
N ASP A 411 -13.34 -2.92 4.74
CA ASP A 411 -12.34 -3.73 5.44
C ASP A 411 -10.93 -3.51 4.87
N LEU A 412 -10.81 -3.39 3.54
CA LEU A 412 -9.52 -3.16 2.87
C LEU A 412 -8.89 -1.82 3.30
N GLU A 413 -9.69 -0.74 3.41
CA GLU A 413 -9.18 0.54 3.90
C GLU A 413 -8.56 0.44 5.30
N LYS A 414 -9.18 -0.35 6.18
CA LYS A 414 -8.70 -0.60 7.54
C LYS A 414 -7.44 -1.46 7.52
N ILE A 415 -7.41 -2.52 6.72
CA ILE A 415 -6.23 -3.37 6.49
C ILE A 415 -5.04 -2.53 5.96
N ASN A 416 -5.30 -1.60 5.04
CA ASN A 416 -4.28 -0.70 4.51
C ASN A 416 -3.66 0.16 5.63
N LYS A 417 -4.49 0.75 6.50
CA LYS A 417 -4.02 1.54 7.65
C LYS A 417 -3.18 0.70 8.61
N VAL A 418 -3.59 -0.53 8.90
CA VAL A 418 -2.82 -1.46 9.76
C VAL A 418 -1.45 -1.74 9.15
N ASN A 419 -1.37 -2.10 7.86
CA ASN A 419 -0.09 -2.38 7.20
C ASN A 419 0.81 -1.15 7.10
N GLN A 420 0.24 0.05 6.94
CA GLN A 420 0.99 1.31 7.04
C GLN A 420 1.58 1.52 8.44
N CYS A 421 0.81 1.25 9.49
CA CYS A 421 1.28 1.32 10.87
C CYS A 421 2.41 0.32 11.14
N ILE A 422 2.25 -0.94 10.71
CA ILE A 422 3.31 -1.96 10.79
C ILE A 422 4.59 -1.45 10.13
N LYS A 423 4.50 -0.92 8.90
CA LYS A 423 5.66 -0.39 8.18
C LYS A 423 6.33 0.76 8.95
N SER A 424 5.57 1.69 9.52
CA SER A 424 6.09 2.79 10.32
C SER A 424 6.81 2.31 11.57
N LYS A 425 6.20 1.39 12.35
CA LYS A 425 6.81 0.81 13.56
C LYS A 425 8.12 0.05 13.24
N ILE A 426 8.17 -0.67 12.11
CA ILE A 426 9.42 -1.34 11.65
C ILE A 426 10.52 -0.32 11.31
N ILE A 427 10.18 0.76 10.60
CA ILE A 427 11.16 1.82 10.28
C ILE A 427 11.69 2.48 11.56
N GLU A 428 10.80 2.81 12.50
CA GLU A 428 11.14 3.45 13.77
C GLU A 428 12.08 2.58 14.61
N ALA A 429 11.84 1.27 14.66
CA ALA A 429 12.72 0.33 15.35
C ALA A 429 14.12 0.26 14.70
N GLY A 430 14.23 0.47 13.39
CA GLY A 430 15.49 0.61 12.65
C GLY A 430 16.36 -0.66 12.54
N LYS A 431 15.90 -1.81 13.05
CA LYS A 431 16.65 -3.08 13.07
C LYS A 431 16.57 -3.89 11.77
N VAL A 432 15.44 -3.75 11.07
CA VAL A 432 15.09 -4.48 9.84
C VAL A 432 14.42 -3.49 8.89
N TYR A 433 14.53 -3.73 7.59
CA TYR A 433 13.80 -2.94 6.60
C TYR A 433 13.03 -3.82 5.62
N VAL A 434 11.71 -3.64 5.57
CA VAL A 434 10.80 -4.14 4.53
C VAL A 434 10.28 -2.97 3.71
N HIS A 435 10.06 -3.06 2.40
CA HIS A 435 9.45 -1.93 1.68
C HIS A 435 7.92 -1.94 1.85
N GLY A 436 7.26 -0.79 1.67
CA GLY A 436 5.79 -0.72 1.71
C GLY A 436 5.29 0.43 0.85
N PHE A 437 4.26 0.18 0.05
CA PHE A 437 3.72 1.17 -0.91
C PHE A 437 2.28 0.85 -1.33
N MET A 438 1.62 1.84 -1.94
CA MET A 438 0.25 1.70 -2.44
C MET A 438 0.23 1.23 -3.91
N LEU A 439 -0.44 0.12 -4.18
CA LEU A 439 -0.88 -0.26 -5.51
C LEU A 439 -2.22 0.43 -5.82
N LYS A 440 -2.40 0.91 -7.05
CA LYS A 440 -3.69 1.51 -7.48
C LYS A 440 -4.82 0.47 -7.45
N SER A 441 -4.49 -0.76 -7.79
CA SER A 441 -5.32 -1.95 -7.66
C SER A 441 -4.43 -3.18 -7.57
N CYS A 442 -4.95 -4.26 -7.01
CA CYS A 442 -4.26 -5.55 -6.90
C CYS A 442 -5.21 -6.63 -7.46
N PRO A 443 -4.87 -7.31 -8.56
CA PRO A 443 -5.70 -8.32 -9.19
C PRO A 443 -5.62 -9.65 -8.41
N HIS A 444 -6.20 -9.66 -7.20
CA HIS A 444 -6.21 -10.81 -6.31
C HIS A 444 -7.65 -11.20 -5.94
N PRO A 445 -8.06 -12.48 -6.05
CA PRO A 445 -9.46 -12.90 -5.86
C PRO A 445 -10.09 -12.53 -4.52
N MET A 446 -9.28 -12.43 -3.46
CA MET A 446 -9.75 -12.04 -2.13
C MET A 446 -9.94 -10.54 -1.96
N LEU A 447 -9.35 -9.72 -2.82
CA LEU A 447 -9.42 -8.27 -2.72
C LEU A 447 -10.53 -7.70 -3.60
N PRO A 448 -11.11 -6.55 -3.24
CA PRO A 448 -12.04 -5.84 -4.11
C PRO A 448 -11.32 -5.28 -5.34
N ASP A 449 -11.99 -5.37 -6.49
CA ASP A 449 -11.42 -4.88 -7.75
C ASP A 449 -11.30 -3.35 -7.75
N LEU A 450 -10.31 -2.83 -8.47
CA LEU A 450 -10.07 -1.39 -8.67
C LEU A 450 -9.88 -0.58 -7.38
N GLN A 451 -9.52 -1.22 -6.27
CA GLN A 451 -9.25 -0.55 -5.00
C GLN A 451 -7.77 -0.47 -4.66
N ALA A 452 -7.36 0.69 -4.14
CA ALA A 452 -6.00 0.91 -3.71
C ALA A 452 -5.63 -0.05 -2.57
N THR A 453 -4.50 -0.74 -2.71
CA THR A 453 -4.05 -1.78 -1.78
C THR A 453 -2.64 -1.45 -1.30
N TYR A 454 -2.45 -1.27 0.01
CA TYR A 454 -1.15 -1.01 0.59
C TYR A 454 -0.43 -2.32 0.87
N VAL A 455 0.65 -2.58 0.15
CA VAL A 455 1.39 -3.85 0.25
C VAL A 455 2.70 -3.65 1.00
N LEU A 456 3.06 -4.65 1.80
CA LEU A 456 4.43 -4.86 2.23
C LEU A 456 5.16 -5.67 1.18
N ARG A 457 6.47 -5.46 1.07
CA ARG A 457 7.29 -6.14 0.08
C ARG A 457 8.66 -6.50 0.60
N THR A 458 9.01 -7.78 0.46
CA THR A 458 10.40 -8.24 0.49
C THR A 458 10.97 -8.18 -0.93
N LEU A 459 12.19 -7.65 -1.04
CA LEU A 459 12.98 -7.68 -2.25
C LEU A 459 14.35 -8.26 -1.91
N ASN A 460 14.57 -9.51 -2.29
CA ASN A 460 15.75 -10.27 -1.90
C ASN A 460 16.93 -9.92 -2.82
N GLY A 461 17.73 -8.94 -2.41
CA GLY A 461 18.93 -8.51 -3.13
C GLY A 461 20.24 -9.02 -2.52
N ASN A 462 20.25 -9.24 -1.21
CA ASN A 462 21.45 -9.46 -0.43
C ASN A 462 21.76 -10.96 -0.26
N ALA A 463 22.93 -11.39 -0.74
CA ALA A 463 23.38 -12.77 -0.65
C ALA A 463 23.63 -13.24 0.80
N LEU A 464 23.69 -12.32 1.76
CA LEU A 464 23.89 -12.62 3.18
C LEU A 464 22.56 -12.82 3.95
N THR A 465 21.42 -12.53 3.33
CA THR A 465 20.11 -12.78 3.94
C THR A 465 19.87 -14.28 4.07
N THR A 466 19.34 -14.71 5.22
CA THR A 466 19.05 -16.11 5.53
C THR A 466 17.56 -16.27 5.84
N VAL A 467 17.07 -17.52 5.83
CA VAL A 467 15.68 -17.85 6.21
C VAL A 467 15.35 -17.33 7.61
N SER A 468 16.29 -17.42 8.57
CA SER A 468 16.09 -16.91 9.93
C SER A 468 15.88 -15.40 9.99
N HIS A 469 16.60 -14.62 9.16
CA HIS A 469 16.39 -13.18 9.08
C HIS A 469 14.99 -12.84 8.58
N VAL A 470 14.48 -13.60 7.60
CA VAL A 470 13.14 -13.35 7.06
C VAL A 470 12.05 -13.84 8.00
N GLN A 471 12.22 -15.00 8.64
CA GLN A 471 11.27 -15.49 9.64
C GLN A 471 11.08 -14.45 10.76
N SER A 472 12.17 -13.93 11.32
CA SER A 472 12.10 -12.89 12.35
C SER A 472 11.35 -11.64 11.88
N LEU A 473 11.56 -11.20 10.63
CA LEU A 473 10.82 -10.08 10.06
C LEU A 473 9.31 -10.38 9.95
N LEU A 474 8.95 -11.56 9.47
CA LEU A 474 7.54 -11.94 9.30
C LEU A 474 6.86 -12.09 10.66
N ASP A 475 7.55 -12.64 11.66
CA ASP A 475 7.07 -12.73 13.04
C ASP A 475 6.84 -11.34 13.64
N ASP A 476 7.78 -10.40 13.45
CA ASP A 476 7.63 -9.01 13.87
C ASP A 476 6.43 -8.35 13.17
N ILE A 477 6.23 -8.56 11.87
CA ILE A 477 5.07 -8.04 11.12
C ILE A 477 3.76 -8.59 11.69
N VAL A 478 3.69 -9.89 11.99
CA VAL A 478 2.48 -10.52 12.55
C VAL A 478 2.21 -10.02 13.96
N ALA A 479 3.23 -9.92 14.81
CA ALA A 479 3.11 -9.40 16.17
C ALA A 479 2.62 -7.93 16.15
N LEU A 480 3.30 -7.07 15.39
CA LEU A 480 2.91 -5.67 15.22
C LEU A 480 1.52 -5.53 14.61
N GLY A 481 1.14 -6.41 13.69
CA GLY A 481 -0.20 -6.41 13.10
C GLY A 481 -1.29 -6.75 14.11
N ARG A 482 -1.07 -7.75 14.97
CA ARG A 482 -1.99 -8.12 16.05
C ARG A 482 -2.08 -7.00 17.10
N ASP A 483 -0.95 -6.43 17.50
CA ASP A 483 -0.91 -5.30 18.43
C ASP A 483 -1.62 -4.08 17.83
N SER A 484 -1.35 -3.74 16.57
CA SER A 484 -2.02 -2.66 15.86
C SER A 484 -3.52 -2.91 15.63
N LEU A 485 -4.03 -4.12 15.77
CA LEU A 485 -5.48 -4.36 15.77
C LEU A 485 -6.11 -4.11 17.13
N LEU A 486 -5.40 -4.44 18.22
CA LEU A 486 -5.80 -4.08 19.58
C LEU A 486 -5.74 -2.57 19.79
N ASP A 487 -4.62 -1.98 19.36
CA ASP A 487 -4.30 -0.56 19.35
C ASP A 487 -4.92 0.19 18.17
N MET A 488 -5.73 -0.42 17.30
CA MET A 488 -6.49 0.37 16.32
C MET A 488 -8.00 0.08 16.24
N GLN A 489 -8.48 -0.89 17.03
CA GLN A 489 -9.85 -1.44 17.03
C GLN A 489 -10.46 -1.61 15.62
N TYR A 490 -9.62 -1.84 14.60
CA TYR A 490 -10.00 -1.66 13.18
C TYR A 490 -10.83 -2.81 12.60
N LEU A 491 -10.97 -3.95 13.29
CA LEU A 491 -11.81 -5.04 12.81
C LEU A 491 -12.92 -5.34 13.84
N VAL A 492 -14.16 -5.22 13.39
CA VAL A 492 -15.32 -5.70 14.14
C VAL A 492 -15.39 -7.20 13.93
N PHE A 493 -14.86 -7.94 14.91
CA PHE A 493 -14.99 -9.39 14.96
C PHE A 493 -16.46 -9.79 15.19
N PRO A 494 -16.96 -10.86 14.55
CA PRO A 494 -18.31 -11.39 14.78
C PRO A 494 -18.55 -11.83 16.22
N ASP A 495 -17.48 -12.17 16.96
CA ASP A 495 -17.54 -12.70 18.31
C ASP A 495 -16.91 -11.71 19.30
N ARG A 496 -17.69 -10.70 19.72
CA ARG A 496 -17.27 -9.81 20.81
C ARG A 496 -17.90 -10.22 22.16
N PRO A 497 -17.17 -10.04 23.27
CA PRO A 497 -17.73 -10.25 24.60
C PRO A 497 -18.88 -9.26 24.87
N PRO A 498 -19.87 -9.64 25.70
CA PRO A 498 -20.96 -8.75 26.08
C PRO A 498 -20.46 -7.44 26.70
N ILE A 499 -21.17 -6.32 26.46
CA ILE A 499 -20.84 -4.98 27.01
C ILE A 499 -20.67 -4.98 28.54
N THR A 500 -21.30 -5.95 29.22
CA THR A 500 -21.23 -6.18 30.67
C THR A 500 -19.85 -6.60 31.18
N LYS A 501 -18.90 -6.91 30.30
CA LYS A 501 -17.51 -7.26 30.67
C LYS A 501 -16.53 -6.09 30.53
N LEU A 502 -16.98 -4.89 30.15
CA LEU A 502 -16.11 -3.72 30.00
C LEU A 502 -15.85 -3.03 31.35
N PRO A 503 -14.61 -2.58 31.65
CA PRO A 503 -14.30 -1.89 32.91
C PRO A 503 -15.13 -0.61 33.16
N VAL A 504 -15.40 0.17 32.11
CA VAL A 504 -16.27 1.36 32.15
C VAL A 504 -17.67 1.06 32.71
N PHE A 505 -18.20 -0.13 32.43
CA PHE A 505 -19.52 -0.55 32.91
C PHE A 505 -19.55 -0.68 34.44
N HIS A 506 -18.52 -1.28 35.02
CA HIS A 506 -18.39 -1.45 36.47
C HIS A 506 -18.19 -0.11 37.17
N LYS A 507 -17.39 0.80 36.60
CA LYS A 507 -17.18 2.15 37.14
C LYS A 507 -18.45 2.99 37.13
N LEU A 508 -19.18 3.00 36.01
CA LEU A 508 -20.46 3.71 35.92
C LEU A 508 -21.45 3.18 36.95
N ARG A 509 -21.60 1.85 37.06
CA ARG A 509 -22.53 1.27 38.02
C ARG A 509 -22.24 1.71 39.46
N ALA A 510 -21.00 1.61 39.90
CA ALA A 510 -20.60 2.03 41.23
C ALA A 510 -20.82 3.53 41.46
N ALA A 511 -20.49 4.36 40.46
CA ALA A 511 -20.68 5.80 40.54
C ALA A 511 -22.16 6.21 40.60
N LEU A 512 -23.03 5.50 39.88
CA LEU A 512 -24.47 5.74 39.88
C LEU A 512 -25.11 5.34 41.23
N GLU A 513 -24.68 4.22 41.82
CA GLU A 513 -25.12 3.82 43.16
C GLU A 513 -24.79 4.90 44.21
N ILE A 514 -23.64 5.56 44.10
CA ILE A 514 -23.27 6.70 44.96
C ILE A 514 -24.08 7.95 44.61
N PHE A 515 -24.26 8.25 43.32
CA PHE A 515 -24.96 9.46 42.88
C PHE A 515 -26.43 9.49 43.32
N PHE A 516 -27.08 8.34 43.34
CA PHE A 516 -28.48 8.17 43.70
C PHE A 516 -28.70 7.52 45.08
N SER A 517 -27.72 7.62 45.99
CA SER A 517 -27.72 6.92 47.30
C SER A 517 -29.03 7.05 48.09
N ASP A 518 -29.68 8.22 48.01
CA ASP A 518 -30.88 8.56 48.79
C ASP A 518 -32.14 8.73 47.92
N VAL A 519 -32.11 8.24 46.68
CA VAL A 519 -33.17 8.46 45.69
C VAL A 519 -33.54 7.18 44.98
N LYS A 520 -34.85 6.92 44.87
CA LYS A 520 -35.35 5.83 44.04
C LYS A 520 -35.00 6.12 42.58
N HIS A 521 -34.19 5.24 42.00
CA HIS A 521 -33.71 5.37 40.63
C HIS A 521 -33.62 4.01 39.94
N VAL A 522 -33.60 4.07 38.61
CA VAL A 522 -33.18 2.96 37.76
C VAL A 522 -32.24 3.50 36.70
N SER A 523 -30.99 3.08 36.72
CA SER A 523 -30.03 3.45 35.67
C SER A 523 -29.91 2.31 34.68
N LEU A 524 -30.12 2.61 33.41
CA LEU A 524 -29.99 1.68 32.30
C LEU A 524 -28.78 2.09 31.48
N ILE A 525 -27.79 1.21 31.39
CA ILE A 525 -26.59 1.41 30.58
C ILE A 525 -26.74 0.52 29.35
N TYR A 526 -26.85 1.13 28.17
CA TYR A 526 -27.19 0.43 26.93
C TYR A 526 -26.34 0.88 25.75
N GLY A 527 -26.38 0.08 24.68
CA GLY A 527 -25.80 0.40 23.39
C GLY A 527 -25.15 -0.82 22.70
N SER A 528 -24.70 -0.67 21.47
CA SER A 528 -23.89 -1.64 20.75
C SER A 528 -22.40 -1.27 20.69
N SER A 529 -21.53 -2.28 20.67
CA SER A 529 -20.12 -2.02 20.43
C SER A 529 -19.90 -1.88 18.92
N ASN A 530 -19.66 -0.69 18.41
CA ASN A 530 -18.94 -0.51 17.16
C ASN A 530 -17.55 0.04 17.50
N CYS A 531 -16.55 -0.39 16.73
CA CYS A 531 -15.23 0.22 16.83
C CYS A 531 -14.91 0.88 15.51
N GLU A 532 -14.72 2.19 15.57
CA GLU A 532 -14.10 2.98 14.53
C GLU A 532 -12.96 3.77 15.18
N ASN A 533 -11.83 3.92 14.47
CA ASN A 533 -10.70 4.76 14.87
C ASN A 533 -10.17 4.54 16.30
N ASN A 534 -10.04 3.28 16.70
CA ASN A 534 -9.35 2.91 17.93
C ASN A 534 -9.83 3.52 19.25
N SER A 535 -11.02 4.04 19.20
CA SER A 535 -11.75 4.57 20.31
C SER A 535 -13.08 3.84 20.26
N LEU A 536 -13.69 3.60 21.42
CA LEU A 536 -15.07 3.11 21.46
C LEU A 536 -15.93 4.23 20.84
N LEU A 537 -16.07 4.25 19.51
CA LEU A 537 -16.96 5.13 18.77
C LEU A 537 -18.34 4.48 18.85
N SER A 538 -19.04 4.86 19.92
CA SER A 538 -20.41 4.51 20.30
C SER A 538 -20.68 2.99 20.41
N ASP A 539 -21.33 2.46 21.44
CA ASP A 539 -22.46 3.01 22.15
C ASP A 539 -22.39 2.49 23.61
N VAL A 540 -21.79 3.24 24.53
CA VAL A 540 -22.17 3.13 25.94
C VAL A 540 -22.97 4.38 26.24
N ASP A 541 -24.28 4.24 26.19
CA ASP A 541 -25.25 5.26 26.51
C ASP A 541 -25.81 5.02 27.92
N LEU A 542 -26.28 6.09 28.54
CA LEU A 542 -26.88 6.07 29.87
C LEU A 542 -28.24 6.75 29.84
N MET A 543 -29.24 6.07 30.40
CA MET A 543 -30.52 6.67 30.73
C MET A 543 -30.89 6.29 32.16
N CYS A 544 -31.03 7.29 33.01
CA CYS A 544 -31.45 7.14 34.39
C CYS A 544 -32.92 7.57 34.54
N PHE A 545 -33.71 6.76 35.22
CA PHE A 545 -35.05 7.09 35.66
C PHE A 545 -35.03 7.43 37.14
N ALA A 546 -35.67 8.52 37.54
CA ALA A 546 -35.76 8.93 38.94
C ALA A 546 -37.08 9.64 39.26
N GLU A 547 -37.30 9.96 40.53
CA GLU A 547 -38.45 10.77 40.96
C GLU A 547 -38.44 12.17 40.32
N ASP A 548 -39.62 12.72 39.99
CA ASP A 548 -39.76 14.01 39.31
C ASP A 548 -39.01 15.16 40.01
N LYS A 549 -39.07 15.19 41.34
CA LYS A 549 -38.39 16.21 42.15
C LYS A 549 -36.87 16.15 42.04
N PHE A 550 -36.31 15.01 41.64
CA PHE A 550 -34.87 14.83 41.47
C PHE A 550 -34.38 15.25 40.07
N CYS A 551 -35.27 15.29 39.08
CA CYS A 551 -34.97 15.60 37.68
C CYS A 551 -34.84 17.11 37.44
N THR A 552 -33.93 17.77 38.16
CA THR A 552 -33.63 19.20 38.01
C THR A 552 -32.46 19.43 37.05
N GLU A 553 -32.39 20.61 36.41
CA GLU A 553 -31.24 20.98 35.53
C GLU A 553 -29.88 20.84 36.22
N GLY A 554 -29.82 21.13 37.53
CA GLY A 554 -28.62 20.98 38.34
C GLY A 554 -28.18 19.51 38.47
N ASN A 555 -29.12 18.59 38.73
CA ASN A 555 -28.80 17.16 38.82
C ASN A 555 -28.50 16.54 37.46
N ILE A 556 -29.19 16.97 36.40
CA ILE A 556 -28.88 16.59 35.01
C ILE A 556 -27.43 16.98 34.68
N SER A 557 -27.04 18.21 34.98
CA SER A 557 -25.68 18.70 34.73
C SER A 557 -24.62 17.93 35.51
N ARG A 558 -24.89 17.63 36.79
CA ARG A 558 -23.98 16.82 37.63
C ARG A 558 -23.84 15.39 37.13
N LEU A 559 -24.94 14.76 36.71
CA LEU A 559 -24.92 13.39 36.19
C LEU A 559 -24.21 13.31 34.84
N LYS A 560 -24.45 14.29 33.96
CA LYS A 560 -23.71 14.45 32.71
C LYS A 560 -22.22 14.55 32.98
N HIS A 561 -21.81 15.46 33.87
CA HIS A 561 -20.40 15.63 34.19
C HIS A 561 -19.76 14.34 34.74
N LEU A 562 -20.46 13.62 35.62
CA LEU A 562 -20.01 12.32 36.14
C LEU A 562 -19.78 11.30 35.01
N PHE A 563 -20.76 11.18 34.11
CA PHE A 563 -20.69 10.30 32.96
C PHE A 563 -19.53 10.67 32.02
N GLU A 564 -19.39 11.95 31.66
CA GLU A 564 -18.31 12.45 30.81
C GLU A 564 -16.91 12.19 31.41
N CYS A 565 -16.77 12.37 32.73
CA CYS A 565 -15.51 12.12 33.43
C CYS A 565 -15.12 10.64 33.37
N ILE A 566 -16.06 9.73 33.65
CA ILE A 566 -15.80 8.28 33.60
C ILE A 566 -15.52 7.81 32.17
N MET A 567 -16.27 8.32 31.18
CA MET A 567 -16.02 7.98 29.78
C MET A 567 -14.64 8.47 29.31
N ARG A 568 -14.23 9.67 29.72
CA ARG A 568 -12.90 10.22 29.41
C ARG A 568 -11.79 9.43 30.08
N GLU A 569 -11.95 9.04 31.33
CA GLU A 569 -10.99 8.23 32.08
C GLU A 569 -10.77 6.87 31.41
N GLU A 570 -11.83 6.27 30.85
CA GLU A 570 -11.81 4.96 30.20
C GLU A 570 -11.55 5.00 28.68
N GLY A 571 -11.28 6.19 28.12
CA GLY A 571 -11.00 6.35 26.69
C GLY A 571 -12.19 6.06 25.77
N VAL A 572 -13.43 6.20 26.26
CA VAL A 572 -14.68 6.00 25.50
C VAL A 572 -15.11 7.34 24.89
N LEU A 573 -15.36 7.38 23.58
CA LEU A 573 -15.85 8.58 22.91
C LEU A 573 -17.35 8.76 23.11
N LEU A 574 -17.74 10.00 23.33
CA LEU A 574 -19.14 10.40 23.54
C LEU A 574 -19.79 10.77 22.20
N ASP A 575 -20.93 10.17 21.91
CA ASP A 575 -21.79 10.57 20.80
C ASP A 575 -22.60 11.82 21.18
N ASN A 576 -22.34 12.93 20.49
CA ASN A 576 -22.98 14.22 20.72
C ASN A 576 -24.10 14.54 19.71
N GLU A 577 -24.56 13.56 18.90
CA GLU A 577 -25.67 13.78 17.96
C GLU A 577 -26.97 14.19 18.69
N ILE A 578 -27.24 13.61 19.86
CA ILE A 578 -28.34 14.01 20.75
C ILE A 578 -27.76 14.69 21.99
N PRO A 579 -28.21 15.90 22.40
CA PRO A 579 -27.73 16.51 23.63
C PRO A 579 -27.96 15.62 24.85
N PHE A 580 -26.87 15.17 25.48
CA PHE A 580 -26.89 14.28 26.65
C PHE A 580 -27.81 14.79 27.78
N GLU A 581 -27.88 16.11 27.94
CA GLU A 581 -28.69 16.81 28.94
C GLU A 581 -30.18 16.44 28.86
N ARG A 582 -30.67 16.06 27.68
CA ARG A 582 -32.07 15.68 27.50
C ARG A 582 -32.37 14.20 27.75
N LYS A 583 -31.39 13.30 27.53
CA LYS A 583 -31.63 11.84 27.58
C LYS A 583 -31.10 11.14 28.84
N ILE A 584 -30.17 11.77 29.57
CA ILE A 584 -29.43 11.09 30.65
C ILE A 584 -30.24 10.88 31.92
N LEU A 585 -31.21 11.76 32.23
CA LEU A 585 -32.06 11.67 33.41
C LEU A 585 -33.51 12.00 33.04
N VAL A 586 -34.41 11.06 33.25
CA VAL A 586 -35.83 11.11 32.88
C VAL A 586 -36.67 10.82 34.12
N SER A 587 -37.78 11.52 34.30
CA SER A 587 -38.65 11.24 35.45
C SER A 587 -39.50 9.99 35.23
N PHE A 588 -39.90 9.33 36.33
CA PHE A 588 -40.85 8.22 36.25
C PHE A 588 -42.17 8.63 35.60
N SER A 589 -42.68 9.85 35.85
CA SER A 589 -43.91 10.33 35.21
C SER A 589 -43.78 10.43 33.69
N PHE A 590 -42.65 10.95 33.19
CA PHE A 590 -42.37 11.00 31.76
C PHE A 590 -42.22 9.60 31.16
N ALA A 591 -41.56 8.68 31.87
CA ALA A 591 -41.43 7.30 31.45
C ALA A 591 -42.79 6.61 31.28
N THR A 592 -43.72 6.85 32.21
CA THR A 592 -45.10 6.38 32.12
C THR A 592 -45.81 6.97 30.89
N VAL A 593 -45.67 8.27 30.65
CA VAL A 593 -46.25 8.90 29.44
C VAL A 593 -45.65 8.28 28.19
N ALA A 594 -44.33 8.12 28.12
CA ALA A 594 -43.65 7.57 26.97
C ALA A 594 -44.01 6.10 26.69
N ALA A 595 -44.16 5.28 27.73
CA ALA A 595 -44.58 3.89 27.63
C ALA A 595 -46.00 3.73 27.04
N ASN A 596 -46.89 4.67 27.35
CA ASN A 596 -48.27 4.68 26.89
C ASN A 596 -48.48 5.47 25.59
N THR A 597 -47.49 6.25 25.16
CA THR A 597 -47.58 7.05 23.92
C THR A 597 -47.36 6.13 22.72
N ARG A 598 -48.42 5.96 21.92
CA ARG A 598 -48.32 5.26 20.63
C ARG A 598 -47.38 6.05 19.72
N CYS A 599 -46.38 5.39 19.17
CA CYS A 599 -45.47 6.02 18.22
C CYS A 599 -46.26 6.56 17.02
N GLN A 600 -45.96 7.78 16.60
CA GLN A 600 -46.68 8.39 15.48
C GLN A 600 -46.41 7.60 14.20
N LEU A 601 -47.50 7.16 13.56
CA LEU A 601 -47.49 6.48 12.26
C LEU A 601 -47.99 7.46 11.20
N GLN A 602 -47.31 7.51 10.06
CA GLN A 602 -47.73 8.29 8.91
C GLN A 602 -47.74 7.37 7.68
N SER A 603 -48.91 7.24 7.04
CA SER A 603 -49.12 6.40 5.84
C SER A 603 -48.65 4.93 6.00
N GLY A 604 -49.02 4.28 7.11
CA GLY A 604 -48.66 2.87 7.36
C GLY A 604 -47.17 2.63 7.66
N ARG A 605 -46.41 3.69 7.99
CA ARG A 605 -45.00 3.61 8.37
C ARG A 605 -44.73 4.34 9.67
N VAL A 606 -43.71 3.87 10.38
CA VAL A 606 -43.10 4.62 11.48
C VAL A 606 -42.54 5.91 10.89
N VAL A 607 -42.90 7.06 11.46
CA VAL A 607 -42.33 8.35 11.05
C VAL A 607 -40.81 8.27 11.19
N THR A 608 -40.10 8.49 10.08
CA THR A 608 -38.63 8.53 10.03
C THR A 608 -38.09 9.52 11.06
N ILE A 609 -36.95 9.24 11.67
CA ILE A 609 -36.27 10.18 12.57
C ILE A 609 -35.48 11.17 11.70
N PRO A 610 -35.92 12.43 11.49
CA PRO A 610 -35.11 13.38 10.76
C PRO A 610 -33.90 13.76 11.61
N ARG A 611 -32.70 13.71 11.01
CA ARG A 611 -31.44 14.16 11.64
C ARG A 611 -31.28 15.68 11.67
N THR A 612 -32.39 16.41 11.86
CA THR A 612 -32.34 17.86 12.03
C THR A 612 -32.13 18.19 13.51
N ARG A 613 -31.33 19.23 13.77
CA ARG A 613 -31.05 19.69 15.14
C ARG A 613 -32.32 20.04 15.92
N GLU A 614 -33.37 20.49 15.22
CA GLU A 614 -34.68 20.79 15.80
C GLU A 614 -35.41 19.52 16.30
N PHE A 615 -35.42 18.44 15.51
CA PHE A 615 -36.08 17.19 15.90
C PHE A 615 -35.31 16.45 17.01
N LEU A 616 -33.99 16.48 16.95
CA LEU A 616 -33.11 15.92 17.98
C LEU A 616 -33.24 16.65 19.34
N ASN A 617 -33.89 17.82 19.36
CA ASN A 617 -34.23 18.56 20.57
C ASN A 617 -35.71 18.45 20.97
N SER A 618 -36.51 17.62 20.29
CA SER A 618 -37.95 17.51 20.54
C SER A 618 -38.30 16.48 21.62
N ASP A 619 -39.41 16.71 22.33
CA ASP A 619 -39.96 15.74 23.29
C ASP A 619 -40.41 14.45 22.59
N THR A 620 -40.84 14.55 21.32
CA THR A 620 -41.18 13.39 20.48
C THR A 620 -40.01 12.42 20.31
N MET A 621 -38.79 12.94 20.12
CA MET A 621 -37.58 12.13 20.03
C MET A 621 -37.26 11.47 21.38
N LEU A 622 -37.34 12.23 22.49
CA LEU A 622 -37.07 11.70 23.82
C LEU A 622 -38.08 10.61 24.22
N THR A 623 -39.37 10.81 23.95
CA THR A 623 -40.42 9.80 24.14
C THR A 623 -40.09 8.52 23.36
N ARG A 624 -39.63 8.65 22.11
CA ARG A 624 -39.24 7.51 21.27
C ARG A 624 -38.04 6.75 21.84
N LEU A 625 -37.04 7.46 22.35
CA LEU A 625 -35.86 6.87 22.96
C LEU A 625 -36.21 6.09 24.23
N VAL A 626 -37.01 6.70 25.12
CA VAL A 626 -37.50 6.08 26.35
C VAL A 626 -38.32 4.83 26.04
N PHE A 627 -39.22 4.90 25.06
CA PHE A 627 -40.01 3.75 24.62
C PHE A 627 -39.14 2.57 24.14
N ASN A 628 -38.11 2.85 23.33
CA ASN A 628 -37.19 1.83 22.85
C ASN A 628 -36.41 1.19 24.00
N VAL A 629 -35.91 2.00 24.93
CA VAL A 629 -35.17 1.53 26.11
C VAL A 629 -36.04 0.63 27.00
N LEU A 630 -37.31 0.98 27.21
CA LEU A 630 -38.23 0.18 28.02
C LEU A 630 -38.59 -1.18 27.40
N THR A 631 -38.54 -1.28 26.07
CA THR A 631 -38.96 -2.48 25.32
C THR A 631 -37.81 -3.38 24.88
N VAL A 632 -36.55 -3.05 25.20
CA VAL A 632 -35.39 -3.89 24.86
C VAL A 632 -35.11 -4.95 25.94
N PRO A 633 -34.80 -6.20 25.55
CA PRO A 633 -34.44 -7.26 26.49
C PRO A 633 -33.07 -7.03 27.12
N SER A 634 -32.96 -7.36 28.42
CA SER A 634 -31.69 -7.57 29.11
C SER A 634 -30.73 -6.38 29.05
N ILE A 635 -31.25 -5.15 29.23
CA ILE A 635 -30.39 -3.98 29.45
C ILE A 635 -29.75 -4.10 30.84
N PRO A 636 -28.42 -4.04 30.92
CA PRO A 636 -27.75 -3.97 32.20
C PRO A 636 -28.21 -2.75 33.02
N SER A 637 -28.60 -2.97 34.27
CA SER A 637 -29.24 -1.95 35.11
C SER A 637 -28.62 -1.83 36.50
N SER A 638 -28.78 -0.65 37.11
CA SER A 638 -28.54 -0.39 38.53
C SER A 638 -29.79 0.21 39.18
N GLY A 639 -29.92 0.07 40.50
CA GLY A 639 -31.06 0.58 41.27
C GLY A 639 -32.28 -0.36 41.31
N SER A 640 -33.44 0.20 41.67
CA SER A 640 -34.66 -0.53 41.99
C SER A 640 -35.52 -0.78 40.75
N LEU A 641 -35.21 -1.83 39.97
CA LEU A 641 -35.91 -2.18 38.72
C LEU A 641 -37.44 -2.20 38.82
N GLN A 642 -37.99 -2.58 39.98
CA GLN A 642 -39.43 -2.55 40.27
C GLN A 642 -40.08 -1.19 39.96
N CYS A 643 -39.33 -0.09 40.07
CA CYS A 643 -39.84 1.27 39.82
C CYS A 643 -40.17 1.54 38.34
N ILE A 644 -39.67 0.73 37.39
CA ILE A 644 -39.99 0.87 35.96
C ILE A 644 -40.69 -0.36 35.38
N GLU A 645 -40.97 -1.41 36.17
CA GLU A 645 -41.59 -2.65 35.66
C GLU A 645 -42.97 -2.40 35.07
N GLU A 646 -43.79 -1.56 35.70
CA GLU A 646 -45.11 -1.16 35.17
C GLU A 646 -44.96 -0.39 33.85
N CYS A 647 -43.99 0.52 33.76
CA CYS A 647 -43.69 1.26 32.53
C CYS A 647 -43.22 0.33 31.41
N ARG A 648 -42.35 -0.64 31.73
CA ARG A 648 -41.91 -1.66 30.77
C ARG A 648 -43.09 -2.47 30.27
N HIS A 649 -43.95 -2.92 31.16
CA HIS A 649 -45.12 -3.71 30.79
C HIS A 649 -46.07 -2.93 29.87
N ALA A 650 -46.36 -1.67 30.21
CA ALA A 650 -47.16 -0.79 29.37
C ALA A 650 -46.52 -0.58 27.98
N ALA A 651 -45.21 -0.37 27.92
CA ALA A 651 -44.49 -0.21 26.66
C ALA A 651 -44.49 -1.48 25.80
N GLU A 652 -44.40 -2.67 26.42
CA GLU A 652 -44.50 -3.97 25.74
C GLU A 652 -45.88 -4.17 25.09
N ILE A 653 -46.97 -3.79 25.79
CA ILE A 653 -48.33 -3.81 25.23
C ILE A 653 -48.44 -2.83 24.05
N SER A 654 -47.97 -1.59 24.25
CA SER A 654 -47.95 -0.57 23.20
C SER A 654 -47.15 -1.01 21.96
N LEU A 655 -46.09 -1.80 22.11
CA LEU A 655 -45.32 -2.33 20.99
C LEU A 655 -46.15 -3.31 20.13
N ILE A 656 -46.99 -4.13 20.76
CA ILE A 656 -47.90 -5.04 20.06
C ILE A 656 -48.98 -4.24 19.32
N ASP A 657 -49.55 -3.22 19.96
CA ASP A 657 -50.52 -2.30 19.34
C ASP A 657 -49.91 -1.60 18.12
N ILE A 658 -48.69 -1.09 18.23
CA ILE A 658 -47.95 -0.46 17.12
C ILE A 658 -47.74 -1.46 15.98
N ALA A 659 -47.37 -2.71 16.29
CA ALA A 659 -47.20 -3.75 15.27
C ALA A 659 -48.52 -4.09 14.56
N ASN A 660 -49.64 -4.17 15.28
CA ASN A 660 -50.97 -4.37 14.68
C ASN A 660 -51.36 -3.18 13.77
N GLN A 661 -51.05 -1.95 14.19
CA GLN A 661 -51.31 -0.76 13.37
C GLN A 661 -50.43 -0.71 12.12
N LEU A 662 -49.15 -1.08 12.21
CA LEU A 662 -48.24 -1.16 11.07
C LEU A 662 -48.66 -2.24 10.06
N ALA A 663 -49.26 -3.33 10.54
CA ALA A 663 -49.80 -4.38 9.69
C ALA A 663 -51.20 -4.06 9.13
N GLU A 664 -51.82 -2.97 9.57
CA GLU A 664 -53.21 -2.58 9.29
C GLU A 664 -54.24 -3.70 9.61
N ARG A 665 -53.85 -4.66 10.44
CA ARG A 665 -54.67 -5.81 10.86
C ARG A 665 -54.15 -6.39 12.17
N GLU A 666 -54.98 -7.18 12.83
CA GLU A 666 -54.53 -7.97 13.97
C GLU A 666 -53.59 -9.09 13.51
N LEU A 667 -52.39 -9.12 14.08
CA LEU A 667 -51.37 -10.12 13.78
C LEU A 667 -51.74 -11.47 14.41
N ALA A 668 -51.61 -12.56 13.64
CA ALA A 668 -52.12 -13.88 14.02
C ALA A 668 -51.06 -14.82 14.60
N SER A 669 -49.77 -14.50 14.44
CA SER A 669 -48.69 -15.37 14.91
C SER A 669 -47.47 -14.60 15.43
N PRO A 670 -46.64 -15.22 16.29
CA PRO A 670 -45.37 -14.64 16.72
C PRO A 670 -44.43 -14.36 15.54
N GLN A 671 -44.47 -15.17 14.47
CA GLN A 671 -43.65 -14.94 13.28
C GLN A 671 -44.10 -13.68 12.52
N GLU A 672 -45.40 -13.44 12.39
CA GLU A 672 -45.93 -12.21 11.79
C GLU A 672 -45.56 -10.97 12.60
N PHE A 673 -45.64 -11.05 13.94
CA PHE A 673 -45.23 -9.98 14.84
C PHE A 673 -43.75 -9.63 14.70
N ILE A 674 -42.87 -10.65 14.75
CA ILE A 674 -41.43 -10.47 14.58
C ILE A 674 -41.13 -9.87 13.20
N LYS A 675 -41.77 -10.38 12.14
CA LYS A 675 -41.59 -9.86 10.78
C LYS A 675 -42.01 -8.39 10.68
N THR A 676 -43.10 -8.00 11.32
CA THR A 676 -43.63 -6.63 11.30
C THR A 676 -42.75 -5.66 12.09
N VAL A 677 -42.22 -6.09 13.24
CA VAL A 677 -41.34 -5.26 14.08
C VAL A 677 -39.91 -5.13 13.50
N HIS A 678 -39.44 -6.13 12.74
CA HIS A 678 -38.13 -6.09 12.06
C HIS A 678 -38.16 -5.40 10.69
N GLY A 679 -39.23 -5.57 9.90
CA GLY A 679 -39.28 -5.20 8.48
C GLY A 679 -38.61 -6.24 7.55
N ASP A 680 -39.10 -6.36 6.31
CA ASP A 680 -38.45 -7.17 5.26
C ASP A 680 -37.00 -6.67 5.07
N GLY A 681 -36.02 -7.54 5.31
CA GLY A 681 -34.60 -7.22 5.51
C GLY A 681 -33.81 -6.67 4.32
N VAL A 682 -34.42 -5.82 3.49
CA VAL A 682 -33.84 -5.18 2.29
C VAL A 682 -33.77 -3.64 2.40
N ARG A 683 -34.36 -3.02 3.43
CA ARG A 683 -34.25 -1.55 3.60
C ARG A 683 -33.02 -1.17 4.44
N SER A 684 -31.97 -0.71 3.76
CA SER A 684 -30.96 0.14 4.35
C SER A 684 -31.55 1.54 4.59
N GLY A 685 -31.64 1.98 5.84
CA GLY A 685 -32.05 3.35 6.23
C GLY A 685 -33.35 3.44 7.04
N GLU A 686 -33.23 4.02 8.25
CA GLU A 686 -34.18 4.89 9.00
C GLU A 686 -35.69 4.54 9.17
N ASP A 687 -36.15 3.32 8.84
CA ASP A 687 -37.57 2.87 8.99
C ASP A 687 -37.82 1.92 10.21
N TYR A 688 -37.15 2.08 11.35
CA TYR A 688 -36.96 0.97 12.32
C TYR A 688 -37.49 1.19 13.75
N LEU A 689 -38.04 0.13 14.37
CA LEU A 689 -38.43 0.06 15.80
C LEU A 689 -37.26 -0.27 16.75
N GLY A 690 -36.04 -0.47 16.24
CA GLY A 690 -34.84 -0.64 17.07
C GLY A 690 -34.32 -2.08 17.25
N TYR A 691 -35.02 -3.11 16.75
CA TYR A 691 -34.73 -4.52 17.07
C TYR A 691 -33.83 -5.25 16.08
N LYS A 692 -32.55 -5.49 16.40
CA LYS A 692 -31.59 -6.22 15.54
C LYS A 692 -31.91 -7.72 15.47
N TYR A 693 -31.77 -8.34 14.29
CA TYR A 693 -32.09 -9.77 14.09
C TYR A 693 -31.05 -10.67 14.79
N ARG A 694 -31.30 -10.97 16.06
CA ARG A 694 -30.41 -11.77 16.94
C ARG A 694 -31.20 -12.83 17.70
N PRO A 695 -30.66 -14.03 17.94
CA PRO A 695 -31.39 -15.14 18.58
C PRO A 695 -32.06 -14.77 19.92
N ASN A 696 -31.38 -14.00 20.76
CA ASN A 696 -31.91 -13.55 22.06
C ASN A 696 -33.04 -12.51 21.93
N VAL A 697 -32.94 -11.59 20.97
CA VAL A 697 -33.99 -10.61 20.66
C VAL A 697 -35.22 -11.33 20.09
N LEU A 698 -35.01 -12.28 19.19
CA LEU A 698 -36.08 -13.11 18.63
C LEU A 698 -36.78 -13.94 19.72
N ALA A 699 -36.03 -14.52 20.65
CA ALA A 699 -36.58 -15.25 21.79
C ALA A 699 -37.41 -14.33 22.70
N TYR A 700 -36.92 -13.11 22.99
CA TYR A 700 -37.66 -12.11 23.75
C TYR A 700 -38.98 -11.72 23.07
N LEU A 701 -38.95 -11.37 21.79
CA LEU A 701 -40.15 -10.99 21.04
C LEU A 701 -41.18 -12.13 20.96
N ARG A 702 -40.73 -13.39 20.83
CA ARG A 702 -41.62 -14.57 20.92
C ARG A 702 -42.27 -14.68 22.29
N ASN A 703 -41.51 -14.49 23.36
CA ASN A 703 -42.02 -14.56 24.73
C ASN A 703 -42.98 -13.41 25.03
N LEU A 704 -42.67 -12.20 24.57
CA LEU A 704 -43.53 -11.04 24.67
C LEU A 704 -44.87 -11.28 23.96
N TRP A 705 -44.83 -11.80 22.74
CA TRP A 705 -46.05 -12.18 22.02
C TRP A 705 -46.86 -13.26 22.75
N ALA A 706 -46.21 -14.27 23.34
CA ALA A 706 -46.89 -15.32 24.10
C ALA A 706 -47.57 -14.79 25.37
N ARG A 707 -47.00 -13.76 26.03
CA ARG A 707 -47.59 -13.11 27.22
C ARG A 707 -48.83 -12.27 26.91
N ARG A 708 -49.09 -11.95 25.64
CA ARG A 708 -50.33 -11.26 25.21
C ARG A 708 -51.60 -12.02 25.62
N ALA A 709 -51.53 -13.36 25.63
CA ALA A 709 -52.68 -14.22 25.94
C ALA A 709 -53.04 -14.25 27.43
N THR A 710 -52.14 -13.87 28.33
CA THR A 710 -52.36 -13.95 29.79
C THR A 710 -52.93 -12.67 30.41
N ASN A 711 -52.89 -11.53 29.70
CA ASN A 711 -53.27 -10.21 30.24
C ASN A 711 -54.51 -9.59 29.58
N ASN A 712 -55.39 -10.43 29.00
CA ASN A 712 -56.66 -9.98 28.42
C ASN A 712 -57.82 -10.42 29.33
N PRO A 713 -58.30 -9.61 30.29
CA PRO A 713 -59.69 -9.72 30.71
C PRO A 713 -60.54 -9.14 29.56
N LYS A 714 -61.61 -9.87 29.21
CA LYS A 714 -62.59 -9.49 28.18
C LYS A 714 -62.94 -8.01 28.15
#